data_AF-G9MJG2-F1
#
_entry.id   AF-G9MJG2-F1
#
_cell.length_a   1.000
_cell.length_b   1.000
_cell.length_c   1.000
_cell.angle_alpha   90.00
_cell.angle_beta   90.00
_cell.angle_gamma   90.00
#
_symmetry.space_group_name_H-M   'P 1'
#
loop_
_entity.id
_entity.type
_entity.pdbx_description
1 polymer ?
#
loop_
_entity_poly.entity_id
_entity_poly.type
_entity_poly.pdbx_seq_one_letter_code
_entity_poly.pdbx_strand_id
1 'polypeptide(L)'
;MLAWEEQNQQSESDDDDAENYGKREQINSDDDDDDDDDDNRNEENSEDEDDEQHKIQKAINAVKNIFNRKTTKAEVDRFMNEHSDVIKQPASTGETFLHRLIETVHRRDGENPLNSQHVKPLIRGIVRQFPYLLRIPNGDDQTPLYQAIKLKRYTWSLIEPMLKSTKDRKCVKDALEKPCSDGGALKTCLTLAFEKDLKSDILEKLLSYAGDKALKLIDGSGMAPLHLAVQYAQCNDERVEIIRLLLRQDDTVLRRLKKSNPHQPVETFLDRKCTRRGQIVEYSVYGEHERSSKAYLAMESSKDSQTTPREPLLNQMHNRVQDLDPDKAPPTLADYKGPKGPKGPKGPKDQGAVSRGDGAQGLEEDGLRQRQELERLDERERKRRQLREKEEKNRQERTAQEKNGQQERELKTDERQARYEAAESERSRTRQPIAQDAAENYLNPTSTTSLSGRDQVANTRLKRAPTKDLQANADEEGRYILNVNTREKKDIQIYFDYSGLPDQIDSHTFEERFGKDATSGIRFDEVLMYVRFPQVTVTRKGKNARQPRPKGRDDMEFFFGWLHRKGVRRILRVEVDDGGRTPHGDESIQNSLDKIIIEHLDWSKLDLDPRLICQISSNAEMTDVDLEAEPLTESRNELREITLQWSGNNAVLRAWSEINGLPQLPKLQMVNLNIPTQTDLYDSESWVNSRIDEFQQLLNQNARQLDANRQATTDHEVEKESESTKSLVQDKEKKIEVKVTMGKKGTEPFTTSGTGAIISTEKPTPFTEHEWITYMERFAGCMNSLWQETLEKFDESARRDQNDARPPNKDIRNLTSLKEDVVVALIDDGVDSCDSAFAGRIIEGKTFDYQEGSVGQHYISARGHGTEMARMILKACPMASIYSIRLKTHISPEKGQATIDVFSAASAIEAALDKKATIISMSWTIPVPADGSKEKQRLDSVLKRACSEKVLMFCSSSDQISTTQHYPSAYKRNQFLLIGAAHDDGSAYGHAGRDNDFIFPGVNVRTNDGSGLLPSYLATKTFMTTESTGSSIATALAAGFAAIIIYCFKASVLGIAITRIRSSSFIDEADIVRPMDLDKLSDPNVLKMAFSRIGEMENGSFIPIWEKFKDAIGELQPENEYKKKSSYISNFCSNLIDR
;
A
#
# COMPACT_ATOMS: atom_id res chain seq x y z
N MET A 1 6.50 74.26 14.47
CA MET A 1 7.19 75.15 15.44
C MET A 1 8.47 74.45 15.90
N LEU A 2 9.67 74.99 15.70
CA LEU A 2 10.14 76.27 15.10
C LEU A 2 11.51 76.01 14.43
N ALA A 3 12.02 76.74 13.44
CA ALA A 3 11.48 77.78 12.54
C ALA A 3 12.14 77.58 11.13
N TRP A 4 11.94 78.37 10.07
CA TRP A 4 12.07 79.83 9.91
C TRP A 4 11.16 80.36 8.77
N GLU A 5 10.58 81.55 8.99
CA GLU A 5 10.49 82.76 8.12
C GLU A 5 10.39 82.57 6.58
N GLU A 6 9.29 82.99 5.91
CA GLU A 6 8.94 84.37 5.47
C GLU A 6 9.76 84.88 4.24
N GLN A 7 9.21 85.59 3.22
CA GLN A 7 7.93 86.31 3.14
C GLN A 7 7.44 86.55 1.66
N ASN A 8 6.11 86.59 1.48
CA ASN A 8 5.31 87.48 0.60
C ASN A 8 5.09 87.30 -0.94
N GLN A 9 3.84 87.66 -1.32
CA GLN A 9 3.27 88.13 -2.62
C GLN A 9 2.91 87.18 -3.79
N GLN A 10 1.65 86.69 -3.74
CA GLN A 10 0.52 86.95 -4.68
C GLN A 10 0.63 86.60 -6.20
N SER A 11 -0.46 86.23 -6.91
CA SER A 11 -1.91 86.27 -6.63
C SER A 11 -2.63 85.06 -7.27
N GLU A 12 -3.54 84.36 -6.59
CA GLU A 12 -5.03 84.43 -6.73
C GLU A 12 -5.57 83.89 -8.08
N SER A 13 -6.70 83.17 -8.19
CA SER A 13 -7.80 82.82 -7.26
C SER A 13 -8.58 81.58 -7.77
N ASP A 14 -9.51 80.86 -7.10
CA ASP A 14 -9.90 80.51 -5.70
C ASP A 14 -11.28 79.77 -5.85
N ASP A 15 -11.83 78.91 -4.97
CA ASP A 15 -11.32 77.74 -4.20
C ASP A 15 -12.57 76.88 -3.75
N ASP A 16 -12.43 75.94 -2.79
CA ASP A 16 -13.48 75.34 -1.90
C ASP A 16 -14.59 74.36 -2.41
N ASP A 17 -14.99 73.24 -1.75
CA ASP A 17 -14.53 72.44 -0.59
C ASP A 17 -15.50 71.22 -0.33
N ALA A 18 -15.20 70.41 0.72
CA ALA A 18 -16.12 69.67 1.63
C ALA A 18 -16.77 68.28 1.29
N GLU A 19 -16.05 67.22 1.70
CA GLU A 19 -16.44 66.16 2.67
C GLU A 19 -17.71 65.23 2.58
N ASN A 20 -17.46 63.94 2.26
CA ASN A 20 -17.39 62.78 3.21
C ASN A 20 -18.65 61.99 3.73
N TYR A 21 -18.42 60.69 3.99
CA TYR A 21 -19.16 59.65 4.76
C TYR A 21 -20.62 59.20 4.41
N GLY A 22 -20.84 57.87 4.48
CA GLY A 22 -22.17 57.27 4.68
C GLY A 22 -22.28 55.75 4.44
N LYS A 23 -22.92 54.99 5.34
CA LYS A 23 -23.19 53.54 5.19
C LYS A 23 -24.68 53.21 5.40
N ARG A 24 -25.27 52.53 4.40
CA ARG A 24 -26.04 51.27 4.54
C ARG A 24 -27.04 51.15 5.71
N GLU A 25 -28.36 51.18 5.44
CA GLU A 25 -29.24 50.00 5.66
C GLU A 25 -30.65 50.13 5.01
N GLN A 26 -31.60 49.29 5.42
CA GLN A 26 -32.76 48.78 4.68
C GLN A 26 -34.10 49.51 4.90
N ILE A 27 -35.03 49.28 3.95
CA ILE A 27 -36.48 49.02 4.15
C ILE A 27 -37.51 50.19 4.11
N ASN A 28 -38.51 49.96 3.25
CA ASN A 28 -39.93 50.38 3.25
C ASN A 28 -40.45 51.76 2.77
N SER A 29 -41.48 51.62 1.93
CA SER A 29 -42.83 52.23 1.97
C SER A 29 -43.06 53.70 1.57
N ASP A 30 -43.67 53.81 0.38
CA ASP A 30 -45.03 54.35 0.18
C ASP A 30 -45.27 55.88 0.13
N ASP A 31 -46.38 56.18 -0.55
CA ASP A 31 -47.20 57.41 -0.63
C ASP A 31 -46.64 58.67 -1.36
N ASP A 32 -47.08 58.77 -2.62
CA ASP A 32 -48.00 59.81 -3.13
C ASP A 32 -47.53 61.16 -3.74
N ASP A 33 -48.11 61.38 -4.93
CA ASP A 33 -48.78 62.58 -5.46
C ASP A 33 -48.00 63.80 -6.05
N ASP A 34 -48.25 63.93 -7.36
CA ASP A 34 -48.81 65.10 -8.08
C ASP A 34 -47.92 66.12 -8.84
N ASP A 35 -48.29 66.19 -10.14
CA ASP A 35 -48.50 67.34 -11.02
C ASP A 35 -47.34 68.09 -11.73
N ASP A 36 -47.28 67.77 -13.03
CA ASP A 36 -47.40 68.67 -14.19
C ASP A 36 -46.21 69.50 -14.74
N ASP A 37 -45.95 69.21 -16.03
CA ASP A 37 -45.66 70.12 -17.15
C ASP A 37 -44.36 70.98 -17.16
N ASP A 38 -43.68 71.21 -18.29
CA ASP A 38 -43.99 70.84 -19.68
C ASP A 38 -42.73 70.57 -20.55
N ASP A 39 -42.95 69.77 -21.59
CA ASP A 39 -42.31 69.65 -22.90
C ASP A 39 -40.77 69.60 -23.15
N ASN A 40 -40.41 68.59 -23.96
CA ASN A 40 -39.43 68.63 -25.06
C ASN A 40 -37.93 68.96 -24.80
N ARG A 41 -37.09 67.89 -24.75
CA ARG A 41 -36.16 67.50 -25.85
C ARG A 41 -35.17 66.39 -25.46
N ASN A 42 -35.20 65.26 -26.19
CA ASN A 42 -34.04 64.53 -26.78
C ASN A 42 -34.43 63.11 -27.26
N GLU A 43 -35.43 63.01 -28.14
CA GLU A 43 -35.72 61.79 -28.91
C GLU A 43 -34.75 61.65 -30.11
N GLU A 44 -33.46 61.44 -29.87
CA GLU A 44 -32.44 61.27 -30.94
C GLU A 44 -31.53 60.03 -30.76
N ASN A 45 -31.86 59.10 -29.86
CA ASN A 45 -31.07 57.86 -29.63
C ASN A 45 -31.83 56.54 -29.87
N SER A 46 -33.13 56.56 -30.18
CA SER A 46 -33.96 55.36 -30.34
C SER A 46 -33.97 54.80 -31.78
N GLU A 47 -33.98 55.65 -32.79
CA GLU A 47 -34.16 55.22 -34.20
C GLU A 47 -33.00 54.36 -34.73
N ASP A 48 -31.75 54.68 -34.36
CA ASP A 48 -30.56 53.94 -34.80
C ASP A 48 -30.46 52.52 -34.21
N GLU A 49 -30.90 52.32 -32.96
CA GLU A 49 -30.90 50.99 -32.32
C GLU A 49 -31.94 50.05 -32.96
N ASP A 50 -33.14 50.56 -33.25
CA ASP A 50 -34.17 49.78 -33.93
C ASP A 50 -33.76 49.40 -35.36
N ASP A 51 -33.11 50.31 -36.09
CA ASP A 51 -32.66 50.02 -37.45
C ASP A 51 -31.42 49.09 -37.47
N GLU A 52 -30.53 49.09 -36.46
CA GLU A 52 -29.54 48.02 -36.27
C GLU A 52 -30.22 46.67 -35.96
N GLN A 53 -31.13 46.64 -34.98
CA GLN A 53 -31.84 45.42 -34.56
C GLN A 53 -32.61 44.79 -35.75
N HIS A 54 -33.24 45.61 -36.58
CA HIS A 54 -33.90 45.18 -37.82
C HIS A 54 -32.92 44.59 -38.84
N LYS A 55 -31.74 45.21 -39.07
CA LYS A 55 -30.68 44.66 -39.94
C LYS A 55 -30.18 43.30 -39.42
N ILE A 56 -30.00 43.14 -38.11
CA ILE A 56 -29.61 41.87 -37.46
C ILE A 56 -30.71 40.81 -37.67
N GLN A 57 -31.98 41.13 -37.41
CA GLN A 57 -33.07 40.17 -37.56
C GLN A 57 -33.27 39.74 -39.01
N LYS A 58 -33.08 40.66 -39.97
CA LYS A 58 -33.07 40.38 -41.41
C LYS A 58 -31.95 39.40 -41.79
N ALA A 59 -30.75 39.57 -41.24
CA ALA A 59 -29.64 38.64 -41.43
C ALA A 59 -29.92 37.25 -40.84
N ILE A 60 -30.47 37.16 -39.62
CA ILE A 60 -30.84 35.87 -38.99
C ILE A 60 -31.96 35.17 -39.77
N ASN A 61 -32.95 35.89 -40.28
CA ASN A 61 -34.00 35.32 -41.14
C ASN A 61 -33.42 34.80 -42.47
N ALA A 62 -32.47 35.51 -43.09
CA ALA A 62 -31.73 35.03 -44.25
C ALA A 62 -30.89 33.77 -43.92
N VAL A 63 -30.30 33.66 -42.72
CA VAL A 63 -29.63 32.43 -42.27
C VAL A 63 -30.62 31.27 -42.17
N LYS A 64 -31.79 31.45 -41.55
CA LYS A 64 -32.84 30.41 -41.45
C LYS A 64 -33.28 29.92 -42.84
N ASN A 65 -33.38 30.81 -43.83
CA ASN A 65 -33.81 30.46 -45.19
C ASN A 65 -32.71 29.79 -46.03
N ILE A 66 -31.46 30.28 -45.97
CA ILE A 66 -30.37 29.79 -46.85
C ILE A 66 -29.68 28.56 -46.24
N PHE A 67 -29.42 28.57 -44.93
CA PHE A 67 -28.57 27.60 -44.23
C PHE A 67 -29.35 26.50 -43.51
N ASN A 68 -30.61 26.26 -43.88
CA ASN A 68 -31.32 25.05 -43.44
C ASN A 68 -31.15 23.86 -44.40
N ARG A 69 -30.46 24.05 -45.54
CA ARG A 69 -29.97 22.98 -46.43
C ARG A 69 -28.44 22.98 -46.49
N LYS A 70 -27.85 21.95 -47.13
CA LYS A 70 -26.44 21.99 -47.52
C LYS A 70 -26.21 23.16 -48.48
N THR A 71 -25.29 24.04 -48.14
CA THR A 71 -24.90 25.23 -48.91
C THR A 71 -23.57 25.03 -49.63
N THR A 72 -23.46 25.62 -50.82
CA THR A 72 -22.23 25.70 -51.61
C THR A 72 -21.35 26.87 -51.15
N LYS A 73 -20.04 26.82 -51.43
CA LYS A 73 -19.12 27.92 -51.04
C LYS A 73 -19.58 29.28 -51.56
N ALA A 74 -20.04 29.36 -52.82
CA ALA A 74 -20.49 30.60 -53.44
C ALA A 74 -21.73 31.21 -52.74
N GLU A 75 -22.61 30.38 -52.17
CA GLU A 75 -23.75 30.88 -51.36
C GLU A 75 -23.29 31.44 -50.01
N VAL A 76 -22.23 30.88 -49.41
CA VAL A 76 -21.61 31.44 -48.20
C VAL A 76 -20.90 32.76 -48.51
N ASP A 77 -20.05 32.77 -49.54
CA ASP A 77 -19.27 33.94 -49.95
C ASP A 77 -20.20 35.10 -50.36
N ARG A 78 -21.36 34.81 -51.00
CA ARG A 78 -22.39 35.81 -51.30
C ARG A 78 -23.06 36.36 -50.03
N PHE A 79 -23.51 35.50 -49.13
CA PHE A 79 -24.14 35.93 -47.86
C PHE A 79 -23.20 36.81 -47.01
N MET A 80 -21.90 36.46 -46.96
CA MET A 80 -20.86 37.23 -46.27
C MET A 80 -20.62 38.64 -46.85
N ASN A 81 -20.99 38.86 -48.12
CA ASN A 81 -20.95 40.17 -48.77
C ASN A 81 -22.29 40.91 -48.62
N GLU A 82 -23.43 40.22 -48.75
CA GLU A 82 -24.79 40.79 -48.62
C GLU A 82 -25.11 41.29 -47.20
N HIS A 83 -24.53 40.65 -46.18
CA HIS A 83 -24.71 41.01 -44.76
C HIS A 83 -23.40 41.42 -44.08
N SER A 84 -22.44 41.93 -44.86
CA SER A 84 -21.06 42.12 -44.41
C SER A 84 -20.92 43.01 -43.18
N ASP A 85 -21.78 44.01 -43.03
CA ASP A 85 -21.60 45.06 -42.01
C ASP A 85 -22.03 44.59 -40.62
N VAL A 86 -23.17 43.91 -40.53
CA VAL A 86 -23.66 43.17 -39.34
C VAL A 86 -22.70 42.04 -38.92
N ILE A 87 -21.91 41.50 -39.84
CA ILE A 87 -20.97 40.40 -39.56
C ILE A 87 -19.61 40.91 -39.04
N LYS A 88 -19.21 42.14 -39.37
CA LYS A 88 -17.90 42.71 -38.97
C LYS A 88 -17.88 43.22 -37.53
N GLN A 89 -18.95 43.86 -37.07
CA GLN A 89 -18.97 44.58 -35.80
C GLN A 89 -19.79 43.80 -34.75
N PRO A 90 -19.51 43.96 -33.44
CA PRO A 90 -20.51 43.68 -32.42
C PRO A 90 -21.66 44.70 -32.54
N ALA A 91 -22.87 44.29 -32.20
CA ALA A 91 -24.01 45.20 -32.06
C ALA A 91 -23.81 46.18 -30.88
N SER A 92 -24.67 47.20 -30.74
CA SER A 92 -24.67 48.12 -29.57
C SER A 92 -24.62 47.39 -28.23
N THR A 93 -25.34 46.27 -28.13
CA THR A 93 -25.39 45.34 -26.98
C THR A 93 -24.14 44.48 -26.75
N GLY A 94 -23.07 44.68 -27.52
CA GLY A 94 -21.82 43.89 -27.47
C GLY A 94 -21.89 42.49 -28.11
N GLU A 95 -23.08 42.00 -28.48
CA GLU A 95 -23.20 40.70 -29.15
C GLU A 95 -22.57 40.72 -30.55
N THR A 96 -21.47 39.99 -30.75
CA THR A 96 -21.05 39.62 -32.12
C THR A 96 -22.05 38.66 -32.77
N PHE A 97 -22.17 38.70 -34.10
CA PHE A 97 -23.06 37.80 -34.88
C PHE A 97 -22.83 36.30 -34.60
N LEU A 98 -21.63 35.90 -34.14
CA LEU A 98 -21.37 34.52 -33.70
C LEU A 98 -22.21 34.12 -32.47
N HIS A 99 -22.41 35.01 -31.49
CA HIS A 99 -23.26 34.75 -30.32
C HIS A 99 -24.71 34.50 -30.75
N ARG A 100 -25.27 35.41 -31.56
CA ARG A 100 -26.66 35.30 -32.06
C ARG A 100 -26.87 34.06 -32.94
N LEU A 101 -25.85 33.62 -33.70
CA LEU A 101 -25.88 32.33 -34.43
C LEU A 101 -25.90 31.11 -33.49
N ILE A 102 -25.09 31.10 -32.43
CA ILE A 102 -25.07 30.03 -31.42
C ILE A 102 -26.42 29.96 -30.71
N GLU A 103 -26.95 31.11 -30.31
CA GLU A 103 -28.24 31.26 -29.62
C GLU A 103 -29.40 30.78 -30.50
N THR A 104 -29.44 31.16 -31.78
CA THR A 104 -30.45 30.72 -32.76
C THR A 104 -30.44 29.18 -32.94
N VAL A 105 -29.26 28.57 -32.93
CA VAL A 105 -29.09 27.10 -32.99
C VAL A 105 -29.49 26.42 -31.67
N HIS A 106 -29.40 27.12 -30.53
CA HIS A 106 -29.82 26.61 -29.23
C HIS A 106 -31.35 26.64 -29.04
N ARG A 107 -31.98 27.81 -29.23
CA ARG A 107 -33.41 28.03 -28.94
C ARG A 107 -34.35 27.19 -29.80
N ARG A 108 -33.97 26.95 -31.07
CA ARG A 108 -34.76 26.21 -32.08
C ARG A 108 -36.10 26.87 -32.47
N ASP A 109 -36.21 28.19 -32.39
CA ASP A 109 -37.46 28.92 -32.64
C ASP A 109 -37.99 28.79 -34.08
N GLY A 110 -39.25 28.33 -34.20
CA GLY A 110 -40.00 28.22 -35.45
C GLY A 110 -40.28 26.78 -35.89
N GLU A 111 -41.16 26.61 -36.89
CA GLU A 111 -41.58 25.29 -37.40
C GLU A 111 -40.43 24.43 -37.98
N ASN A 112 -39.30 25.06 -38.31
CA ASN A 112 -38.18 24.40 -38.98
C ASN A 112 -36.83 24.86 -38.36
N PRO A 113 -36.34 24.17 -37.31
CA PRO A 113 -35.23 24.65 -36.49
C PRO A 113 -33.86 24.51 -37.16
N LEU A 114 -33.04 25.56 -37.07
CA LEU A 114 -31.78 25.71 -37.78
C LEU A 114 -30.75 24.61 -37.41
N ASN A 115 -30.43 23.75 -38.39
CA ASN A 115 -29.54 22.59 -38.17
C ASN A 115 -28.07 22.99 -38.05
N SER A 116 -27.43 22.68 -36.92
CA SER A 116 -26.03 23.02 -36.64
C SER A 116 -25.01 22.37 -37.59
N GLN A 117 -25.38 21.35 -38.38
CA GLN A 117 -24.55 20.83 -39.47
C GLN A 117 -24.51 21.77 -40.69
N HIS A 118 -25.63 22.40 -41.03
CA HIS A 118 -25.78 23.25 -42.21
C HIS A 118 -25.25 24.68 -41.97
N VAL A 119 -25.15 25.13 -40.72
CA VAL A 119 -24.52 26.41 -40.33
C VAL A 119 -22.98 26.34 -40.31
N LYS A 120 -22.37 25.15 -40.19
CA LYS A 120 -20.89 25.03 -40.09
C LYS A 120 -20.13 25.78 -41.20
N PRO A 121 -20.51 25.70 -42.50
CA PRO A 121 -19.82 26.44 -43.56
C PRO A 121 -19.79 27.95 -43.35
N LEU A 122 -20.88 28.55 -42.83
CA LEU A 122 -20.95 29.98 -42.52
C LEU A 122 -19.98 30.36 -41.39
N ILE A 123 -19.97 29.60 -40.29
CA ILE A 123 -19.03 29.83 -39.18
C ILE A 123 -17.59 29.66 -39.64
N ARG A 124 -17.30 28.71 -40.54
CA ARG A 124 -15.96 28.61 -41.16
C ARG A 124 -15.62 29.83 -42.01
N GLY A 125 -16.59 30.44 -42.69
CA GLY A 125 -16.42 31.69 -43.44
C GLY A 125 -16.10 32.87 -42.52
N ILE A 126 -16.98 33.14 -41.55
CA ILE A 126 -16.85 34.23 -40.57
C ILE A 126 -15.49 34.15 -39.85
N VAL A 127 -15.13 32.99 -39.29
CA VAL A 127 -13.89 32.84 -38.53
C VAL A 127 -12.62 32.90 -39.41
N ARG A 128 -12.72 32.62 -40.72
CA ARG A 128 -11.59 32.80 -41.66
C ARG A 128 -11.33 34.26 -42.02
N GLN A 129 -12.40 35.07 -42.06
CA GLN A 129 -12.35 36.46 -42.53
C GLN A 129 -12.20 37.44 -41.36
N PHE A 130 -12.83 37.15 -40.22
CA PHE A 130 -12.92 38.00 -39.03
C PHE A 130 -12.61 37.20 -37.74
N PRO A 131 -11.40 36.59 -37.60
CA PRO A 131 -11.06 35.74 -36.45
C PRO A 131 -11.10 36.47 -35.11
N TYR A 132 -10.96 37.80 -35.10
CA TYR A 132 -11.02 38.63 -33.90
C TYR A 132 -12.36 38.58 -33.18
N LEU A 133 -13.46 38.24 -33.86
CA LEU A 133 -14.80 38.11 -33.26
C LEU A 133 -14.86 37.03 -32.16
N LEU A 134 -13.92 36.08 -32.13
CA LEU A 134 -13.81 35.07 -31.09
C LEU A 134 -13.35 35.62 -29.73
N ARG A 135 -12.66 36.78 -29.70
CA ARG A 135 -12.09 37.39 -28.48
C ARG A 135 -12.97 38.48 -27.86
N ILE A 136 -14.04 38.88 -28.56
CA ILE A 136 -15.00 39.89 -28.10
C ILE A 136 -16.08 39.15 -27.28
N PRO A 137 -16.30 39.52 -26.01
CA PRO A 137 -17.41 38.99 -25.23
C PRO A 137 -18.72 39.72 -25.56
N ASN A 138 -19.86 39.11 -25.25
CA ASN A 138 -21.13 39.82 -25.11
C ASN A 138 -21.24 40.54 -23.74
N GLY A 139 -22.38 41.20 -23.48
CA GLY A 139 -22.66 41.87 -22.20
C GLY A 139 -22.72 40.99 -20.94
N ASP A 140 -22.60 39.66 -21.04
CA ASP A 140 -22.45 38.75 -19.88
C ASP A 140 -20.96 38.40 -19.58
N ASP A 141 -20.00 39.07 -20.25
CA ASP A 141 -18.59 38.68 -20.35
C ASP A 141 -18.34 37.28 -20.96
N GLN A 142 -19.26 36.80 -21.80
CA GLN A 142 -19.13 35.47 -22.43
C GLN A 142 -18.57 35.60 -23.84
N THR A 143 -17.50 34.86 -24.17
CA THR A 143 -17.02 34.73 -25.55
C THR A 143 -17.91 33.78 -26.36
N PRO A 144 -17.89 33.81 -27.72
CA PRO A 144 -18.64 32.86 -28.52
C PRO A 144 -18.24 31.40 -28.25
N LEU A 145 -16.98 31.18 -27.89
CA LEU A 145 -16.48 29.86 -27.52
C LEU A 145 -17.08 29.39 -26.19
N TYR A 146 -17.15 30.27 -25.18
CA TYR A 146 -17.78 29.99 -23.89
C TYR A 146 -19.28 29.71 -24.04
N GLN A 147 -20.02 30.55 -24.76
CA GLN A 147 -21.47 30.36 -24.98
C GLN A 147 -21.75 29.03 -25.71
N ALA A 148 -20.95 28.68 -26.72
CA ALA A 148 -21.09 27.40 -27.43
C ALA A 148 -20.88 26.17 -26.53
N ILE A 149 -19.99 26.26 -25.53
CA ILE A 149 -19.76 25.22 -24.51
C ILE A 149 -20.93 25.19 -23.51
N LYS A 150 -21.32 26.36 -22.97
CA LYS A 150 -22.38 26.57 -21.97
C LYS A 150 -23.71 25.95 -22.38
N LEU A 151 -24.11 26.13 -23.64
CA LEU A 151 -25.43 25.75 -24.17
C LEU A 151 -25.56 24.27 -24.60
N LYS A 152 -24.47 23.49 -24.48
CA LYS A 152 -24.36 22.01 -24.60
C LYS A 152 -25.01 21.32 -25.82
N ARG A 153 -26.34 21.26 -25.91
CA ARG A 153 -27.09 20.27 -26.71
C ARG A 153 -26.73 20.24 -28.22
N TYR A 154 -26.86 21.37 -28.90
CA TYR A 154 -26.74 21.44 -30.38
C TYR A 154 -25.54 22.29 -30.85
N THR A 155 -24.95 23.05 -29.93
CA THR A 155 -23.91 24.05 -30.13
C THR A 155 -22.49 23.47 -30.13
N TRP A 156 -22.23 22.37 -29.42
CA TRP A 156 -20.91 21.70 -29.41
C TRP A 156 -20.39 21.35 -30.81
N SER A 157 -21.29 21.06 -31.74
CA SER A 157 -20.99 20.77 -33.14
C SER A 157 -20.34 21.97 -33.88
N LEU A 158 -20.48 23.18 -33.35
CA LEU A 158 -19.95 24.44 -33.89
C LEU A 158 -18.53 24.78 -33.37
N ILE A 159 -18.11 24.20 -32.24
CA ILE A 159 -16.80 24.46 -31.61
C ILE A 159 -15.65 24.08 -32.55
N GLU A 160 -15.69 22.89 -33.14
CA GLU A 160 -14.63 22.46 -34.07
C GLU A 160 -14.52 23.37 -35.31
N PRO A 161 -15.62 23.79 -35.99
CA PRO A 161 -15.59 24.86 -36.98
C PRO A 161 -14.90 26.15 -36.52
N MET A 162 -15.10 26.60 -35.28
CA MET A 162 -14.42 27.80 -34.76
C MET A 162 -12.92 27.55 -34.58
N LEU A 163 -12.52 26.45 -33.95
CA LEU A 163 -11.11 26.12 -33.71
C LEU A 163 -10.30 25.81 -34.98
N LYS A 164 -10.88 25.10 -35.96
CA LYS A 164 -10.19 24.66 -37.19
C LYS A 164 -10.18 25.68 -38.34
N SER A 165 -10.85 26.83 -38.20
CA SER A 165 -11.03 27.78 -39.32
C SER A 165 -10.17 29.03 -39.24
N THR A 166 -9.68 29.42 -38.06
CA THR A 166 -8.77 30.55 -37.94
C THR A 166 -7.40 30.22 -38.57
N LYS A 167 -6.75 31.22 -39.17
CA LYS A 167 -5.31 31.20 -39.44
C LYS A 167 -4.50 31.78 -38.28
N ASP A 168 -5.10 32.70 -37.52
CA ASP A 168 -4.48 33.28 -36.34
C ASP A 168 -4.79 32.43 -35.10
N ARG A 169 -3.76 31.75 -34.57
CA ARG A 169 -3.85 30.99 -33.32
C ARG A 169 -4.03 31.91 -32.09
N LYS A 170 -3.62 33.18 -32.19
CA LYS A 170 -3.67 34.14 -31.08
C LYS A 170 -5.11 34.47 -30.70
N CYS A 171 -6.00 34.79 -31.65
CA CYS A 171 -7.41 35.06 -31.33
C CYS A 171 -8.14 33.93 -30.57
N VAL A 172 -7.77 32.65 -30.77
CA VAL A 172 -8.32 31.52 -29.99
C VAL A 172 -7.67 31.43 -28.61
N LYS A 173 -6.36 31.61 -28.51
CA LYS A 173 -5.64 31.68 -27.22
C LYS A 173 -6.17 32.82 -26.35
N ASP A 174 -6.31 34.02 -26.91
CA ASP A 174 -6.85 35.22 -26.23
C ASP A 174 -8.29 34.97 -25.74
N ALA A 175 -9.09 34.17 -26.45
CA ALA A 175 -10.45 33.78 -26.03
C ALA A 175 -10.48 32.69 -24.93
N LEU A 176 -9.43 31.88 -24.81
CA LEU A 176 -9.24 30.88 -23.73
C LEU A 176 -8.59 31.49 -22.48
N GLU A 177 -7.77 32.55 -22.64
CA GLU A 177 -7.11 33.28 -21.55
C GLU A 177 -8.00 34.37 -20.91
N LYS A 178 -9.22 34.57 -21.39
CA LYS A 178 -10.22 35.44 -20.75
C LYS A 178 -11.04 34.69 -19.68
N PRO A 179 -11.26 35.30 -18.49
CA PRO A 179 -12.35 34.90 -17.61
C PRO A 179 -13.71 35.14 -18.31
N CYS A 180 -14.75 34.41 -17.92
CA CYS A 180 -16.09 34.61 -18.46
C CYS A 180 -17.14 34.65 -17.34
N SER A 181 -17.90 35.76 -17.32
CA SER A 181 -18.84 36.16 -16.27
C SER A 181 -18.20 36.41 -14.89
N ASP A 182 -18.80 37.33 -14.14
CA ASP A 182 -18.13 37.96 -13.01
C ASP A 182 -18.39 37.32 -11.63
N GLY A 183 -17.50 37.60 -10.68
CA GLY A 183 -17.63 37.21 -9.27
C GLY A 183 -17.79 35.70 -9.03
N GLY A 184 -18.66 35.33 -8.09
CA GLY A 184 -18.78 33.95 -7.61
C GLY A 184 -19.31 32.92 -8.62
N ALA A 185 -19.80 33.36 -9.79
CA ALA A 185 -20.30 32.49 -10.86
C ALA A 185 -19.28 32.27 -11.99
N LEU A 186 -18.15 32.99 -11.97
CA LEU A 186 -17.03 32.90 -12.91
C LEU A 186 -16.68 31.46 -13.28
N LYS A 187 -16.58 31.17 -14.57
CA LYS A 187 -15.95 29.94 -15.09
C LYS A 187 -15.09 30.27 -16.30
N THR A 188 -14.03 29.51 -16.52
CA THR A 188 -13.20 29.65 -17.71
C THR A 188 -13.76 28.78 -18.83
N CYS A 189 -13.37 29.04 -20.07
CA CYS A 189 -13.70 28.13 -21.19
C CYS A 189 -13.25 26.69 -20.92
N LEU A 190 -12.14 26.49 -20.21
CA LEU A 190 -11.59 25.16 -19.91
C LEU A 190 -12.27 24.50 -18.69
N THR A 191 -12.51 25.22 -17.59
CA THR A 191 -13.22 24.62 -16.43
C THR A 191 -14.65 24.26 -16.80
N LEU A 192 -15.34 25.11 -17.56
CA LEU A 192 -16.67 24.81 -18.10
C LEU A 192 -16.63 23.61 -19.07
N ALA A 193 -15.58 23.47 -19.89
CA ALA A 193 -15.47 22.34 -20.82
C ALA A 193 -15.30 20.99 -20.10
N PHE A 194 -14.52 20.95 -18.99
CA PHE A 194 -14.42 19.77 -18.15
C PHE A 194 -15.71 19.48 -17.37
N GLU A 195 -16.32 20.49 -16.73
CA GLU A 195 -17.61 20.33 -16.02
C GLU A 195 -18.72 19.80 -16.95
N LYS A 196 -18.83 20.33 -18.17
CA LYS A 196 -19.85 19.92 -19.13
C LYS A 196 -19.54 18.60 -19.84
N ASP A 197 -18.37 18.01 -19.60
CA ASP A 197 -17.91 16.73 -20.15
C ASP A 197 -18.03 16.68 -21.68
N LEU A 198 -17.18 17.46 -22.35
CA LEU A 198 -17.08 17.48 -23.81
C LEU A 198 -16.32 16.25 -24.32
N LYS A 199 -16.59 15.85 -25.57
CA LYS A 199 -15.84 14.79 -26.25
C LYS A 199 -14.33 15.06 -26.22
N SER A 200 -13.55 14.02 -26.01
CA SER A 200 -12.08 14.05 -25.90
C SER A 200 -11.42 14.73 -27.09
N ASP A 201 -11.83 14.35 -28.30
CA ASP A 201 -11.62 15.04 -29.58
C ASP A 201 -11.67 16.58 -29.57
N ILE A 202 -12.48 17.18 -28.69
CA ILE A 202 -12.70 18.62 -28.60
C ILE A 202 -11.90 19.19 -27.42
N LEU A 203 -11.81 18.47 -26.29
CA LEU A 203 -10.97 18.83 -25.16
C LEU A 203 -9.49 18.89 -25.54
N GLU A 204 -8.96 17.88 -26.22
CA GLU A 204 -7.59 17.86 -26.76
C GLU A 204 -7.33 19.06 -27.67
N LYS A 205 -8.27 19.36 -28.58
CA LYS A 205 -8.15 20.51 -29.49
C LYS A 205 -8.15 21.82 -28.71
N LEU A 206 -9.02 22.00 -27.71
CA LEU A 206 -9.04 23.18 -26.84
C LEU A 206 -7.71 23.35 -26.09
N LEU A 207 -7.18 22.27 -25.50
CA LEU A 207 -5.88 22.28 -24.82
C LEU A 207 -4.72 22.56 -25.77
N SER A 208 -4.79 22.12 -27.04
CA SER A 208 -3.78 22.44 -28.05
C SER A 208 -3.70 23.94 -28.43
N TYR A 209 -4.71 24.74 -28.06
CA TYR A 209 -4.72 26.20 -28.20
C TYR A 209 -4.58 26.95 -26.86
N ALA A 210 -4.66 26.25 -25.72
CA ALA A 210 -4.50 26.84 -24.41
C ALA A 210 -3.05 27.31 -24.18
N GLY A 211 -2.90 28.48 -23.56
CA GLY A 211 -1.60 28.96 -23.08
C GLY A 211 -1.41 28.75 -21.58
N ASP A 212 -0.18 28.94 -21.12
CA ASP A 212 0.24 28.89 -19.71
C ASP A 212 -0.73 29.64 -18.77
N LYS A 213 -1.33 30.76 -19.21
CA LYS A 213 -2.30 31.51 -18.41
C LYS A 213 -3.65 30.79 -18.32
N ALA A 214 -4.20 30.34 -19.45
CA ALA A 214 -5.50 29.66 -19.49
C ALA A 214 -5.52 28.40 -18.60
N LEU A 215 -4.40 27.68 -18.52
CA LEU A 215 -4.22 26.52 -17.65
C LEU A 215 -4.08 26.90 -16.15
N LYS A 216 -3.56 28.09 -15.85
CA LYS A 216 -3.42 28.65 -14.49
C LYS A 216 -4.65 29.41 -13.98
N LEU A 217 -5.63 29.72 -14.83
CA LEU A 217 -6.89 30.39 -14.40
C LEU A 217 -7.72 29.46 -13.51
N ILE A 218 -8.30 30.02 -12.45
CA ILE A 218 -9.28 29.35 -11.58
C ILE A 218 -10.68 29.87 -11.84
N ASP A 219 -11.69 29.07 -11.52
CA ASP A 219 -13.10 29.48 -11.51
C ASP A 219 -13.54 30.08 -10.16
N GLY A 220 -14.78 30.59 -10.10
CA GLY A 220 -15.42 31.15 -8.89
C GLY A 220 -15.71 30.14 -7.77
N SER A 221 -15.23 28.91 -7.89
CA SER A 221 -15.18 27.89 -6.84
C SER A 221 -13.74 27.50 -6.43
N GLY A 222 -12.74 28.20 -6.99
CA GLY A 222 -11.32 28.00 -6.71
C GLY A 222 -10.66 26.87 -7.50
N MET A 223 -11.35 26.27 -8.48
CA MET A 223 -10.81 25.13 -9.23
C MET A 223 -10.14 25.57 -10.53
N ALA A 224 -8.91 25.08 -10.75
CA ALA A 224 -8.22 25.15 -12.05
C ALA A 224 -8.66 23.98 -12.96
N PRO A 225 -8.49 24.05 -14.30
CA PRO A 225 -8.95 23.02 -15.23
C PRO A 225 -8.53 21.59 -14.88
N LEU A 226 -7.31 21.40 -14.38
CA LEU A 226 -6.81 20.08 -13.96
C LEU A 226 -7.58 19.49 -12.76
N HIS A 227 -8.05 20.30 -11.81
CA HIS A 227 -8.84 19.81 -10.67
C HIS A 227 -10.16 19.17 -11.14
N LEU A 228 -10.74 19.67 -12.24
CA LEU A 228 -11.92 19.10 -12.88
C LEU A 228 -11.55 17.94 -13.84
N ALA A 229 -10.37 17.99 -14.47
CA ALA A 229 -9.89 16.89 -15.31
C ALA A 229 -9.74 15.58 -14.51
N VAL A 230 -9.29 15.65 -13.25
CA VAL A 230 -9.07 14.50 -12.35
C VAL A 230 -10.29 14.09 -11.50
N GLN A 231 -11.48 14.67 -11.66
CA GLN A 231 -12.63 14.26 -10.85
C GLN A 231 -13.02 12.80 -11.15
N TYR A 232 -13.03 11.95 -10.12
CA TYR A 232 -13.15 10.49 -10.24
C TYR A 232 -14.36 10.03 -11.08
N ALA A 233 -15.48 10.74 -10.95
CA ALA A 233 -16.72 10.49 -11.70
C ALA A 233 -16.61 10.68 -13.23
N GLN A 234 -15.52 11.26 -13.72
CA GLN A 234 -15.23 11.52 -15.13
C GLN A 234 -13.95 10.80 -15.61
N CYS A 235 -13.31 9.98 -14.76
CA CYS A 235 -12.10 9.24 -15.11
C CYS A 235 -12.42 8.01 -15.98
N ASN A 236 -11.88 7.99 -17.20
CA ASN A 236 -11.88 6.88 -18.16
C ASN A 236 -10.60 6.94 -19.00
N ASP A 237 -10.34 5.95 -19.86
CA ASP A 237 -9.08 5.84 -20.59
C ASP A 237 -8.79 7.05 -21.52
N GLU A 238 -9.83 7.62 -22.15
CA GLU A 238 -9.70 8.86 -22.95
C GLU A 238 -9.31 10.06 -22.06
N ARG A 239 -9.92 10.14 -20.86
CA ARG A 239 -9.61 11.18 -19.87
C ARG A 239 -8.19 11.07 -19.33
N VAL A 240 -7.64 9.85 -19.23
CA VAL A 240 -6.23 9.64 -18.84
C VAL A 240 -5.29 10.22 -19.89
N GLU A 241 -5.56 10.10 -21.19
CA GLU A 241 -4.72 10.76 -22.21
C GLU A 241 -4.83 12.29 -22.14
N ILE A 242 -6.01 12.84 -21.86
CA ILE A 242 -6.17 14.28 -21.62
C ILE A 242 -5.36 14.76 -20.39
N ILE A 243 -5.29 13.95 -19.33
CA ILE A 243 -4.43 14.23 -18.17
C ILE A 243 -2.95 14.13 -18.54
N ARG A 244 -2.52 13.14 -19.34
CA ARG A 244 -1.15 13.05 -19.87
C ARG A 244 -0.78 14.27 -20.72
N LEU A 245 -1.70 14.77 -21.55
CA LEU A 245 -1.50 15.99 -22.34
C LEU A 245 -1.32 17.23 -21.46
N LEU A 246 -2.09 17.36 -20.37
CA LEU A 246 -1.89 18.41 -19.37
C LEU A 246 -0.51 18.30 -18.70
N LEU A 247 -0.08 17.09 -18.30
CA LEU A 247 1.24 16.87 -17.70
C LEU A 247 2.38 17.21 -18.67
N ARG A 248 2.32 16.75 -19.93
CA ARG A 248 3.30 17.12 -20.97
C ARG A 248 3.37 18.63 -21.23
N GLN A 249 2.23 19.33 -21.17
CA GLN A 249 2.19 20.79 -21.27
C GLN A 249 2.86 21.45 -20.06
N ASP A 250 2.64 20.94 -18.85
CA ASP A 250 3.28 21.47 -17.66
C ASP A 250 4.80 21.19 -17.65
N ASP A 251 5.27 20.00 -18.03
CA ASP A 251 6.71 19.72 -18.21
C ASP A 251 7.38 20.68 -19.19
N THR A 252 6.66 21.10 -20.22
CA THR A 252 7.14 22.11 -21.19
C THR A 252 7.24 23.50 -20.54
N VAL A 253 6.29 23.86 -19.67
CA VAL A 253 6.28 25.11 -18.90
C VAL A 253 7.34 25.09 -17.78
N LEU A 254 7.50 23.97 -17.06
CA LEU A 254 8.56 23.70 -16.10
C LEU A 254 9.93 23.83 -16.74
N ARG A 255 10.17 23.16 -17.89
CA ARG A 255 11.46 23.27 -18.63
C ARG A 255 11.74 24.72 -19.04
N ARG A 256 10.73 25.46 -19.53
CA ARG A 256 10.87 26.89 -19.90
C ARG A 256 11.18 27.77 -18.68
N LEU A 257 10.41 27.66 -17.61
CA LEU A 257 10.53 28.49 -16.41
C LEU A 257 11.78 28.14 -15.59
N LYS A 258 12.23 26.88 -15.57
CA LYS A 258 13.53 26.48 -14.98
C LYS A 258 14.72 27.02 -15.78
N LYS A 259 14.62 27.15 -17.11
CA LYS A 259 15.63 27.87 -17.92
C LYS A 259 15.69 29.36 -17.57
N SER A 260 14.56 30.01 -17.27
CA SER A 260 14.53 31.43 -16.87
C SER A 260 14.87 31.67 -15.40
N ASN A 261 14.56 30.73 -14.50
CA ASN A 261 14.74 30.83 -13.05
C ASN A 261 15.24 29.49 -12.46
N PRO A 262 16.50 29.09 -12.70
CA PRO A 262 17.02 27.77 -12.27
C PRO A 262 17.15 27.61 -10.75
N HIS A 263 17.06 28.69 -9.97
CA HIS A 263 17.36 28.70 -8.53
C HIS A 263 16.27 29.30 -7.64
N GLN A 264 15.01 29.18 -8.06
CA GLN A 264 13.80 29.43 -7.27
C GLN A 264 12.80 28.28 -7.48
N PRO A 265 11.92 27.96 -6.51
CA PRO A 265 10.81 27.06 -6.73
C PRO A 265 9.85 27.68 -7.77
N VAL A 266 9.65 26.97 -8.87
CA VAL A 266 8.76 27.39 -9.97
C VAL A 266 7.38 26.78 -9.73
N GLU A 267 6.38 27.61 -9.39
CA GLU A 267 4.98 27.17 -9.36
C GLU A 267 4.37 27.16 -10.78
N THR A 268 3.74 26.05 -11.16
CA THR A 268 3.06 25.89 -12.46
C THR A 268 1.54 25.85 -12.30
N PHE A 269 0.79 25.07 -13.11
CA PHE A 269 -0.63 24.85 -12.88
C PHE A 269 -0.92 23.54 -12.13
N LEU A 270 0.07 22.65 -11.97
CA LEU A 270 -0.03 21.46 -11.12
C LEU A 270 0.02 21.82 -9.64
N ASP A 271 0.87 22.79 -9.25
CA ASP A 271 1.05 23.24 -7.87
C ASP A 271 -0.14 24.03 -7.32
N ARG A 272 -1.10 24.39 -8.18
CA ARG A 272 -2.33 25.07 -7.74
C ARG A 272 -3.14 24.14 -6.84
N LYS A 273 -3.68 24.74 -5.78
CA LYS A 273 -4.67 24.13 -4.89
C LYS A 273 -6.03 24.77 -5.12
N CYS A 274 -7.09 24.06 -4.80
CA CYS A 274 -8.45 24.59 -4.75
C CYS A 274 -8.97 24.69 -3.30
N THR A 275 -9.77 25.71 -3.02
CA THR A 275 -10.41 25.91 -1.71
C THR A 275 -11.91 26.06 -1.91
N ARG A 276 -12.66 25.06 -1.44
CA ARG A 276 -14.11 24.99 -1.68
C ARG A 276 -14.87 25.90 -0.71
N ARG A 277 -15.89 26.60 -1.20
CA ARG A 277 -16.72 27.53 -0.39
C ARG A 277 -17.15 26.90 0.94
N GLY A 278 -16.85 27.58 2.05
CA GLY A 278 -17.20 27.14 3.40
C GLY A 278 -16.17 26.23 4.08
N GLN A 279 -15.05 25.90 3.44
CA GLN A 279 -13.95 25.12 4.03
C GLN A 279 -12.66 25.95 4.10
N ILE A 280 -11.91 25.80 5.20
CA ILE A 280 -10.60 26.45 5.42
C ILE A 280 -9.45 25.63 4.79
N VAL A 281 -9.73 24.38 4.38
CA VAL A 281 -8.74 23.44 3.85
C VAL A 281 -8.52 23.67 2.35
N GLU A 282 -7.27 23.89 1.98
CA GLU A 282 -6.81 23.87 0.59
C GLU A 282 -6.53 22.42 0.14
N TYR A 283 -7.10 21.99 -0.98
CA TYR A 283 -6.87 20.68 -1.57
C TYR A 283 -5.90 20.78 -2.76
N SER A 284 -4.90 19.89 -2.82
CA SER A 284 -4.13 19.69 -4.06
C SER A 284 -4.96 18.93 -5.10
N VAL A 285 -4.49 18.91 -6.35
CA VAL A 285 -5.07 18.09 -7.44
C VAL A 285 -5.30 16.64 -7.01
N TYR A 286 -4.32 16.02 -6.35
CA TYR A 286 -4.45 14.65 -5.82
C TYR A 286 -5.50 14.55 -4.70
N GLY A 287 -5.53 15.53 -3.79
CA GLY A 287 -6.53 15.60 -2.72
C GLY A 287 -7.96 15.72 -3.26
N GLU A 288 -8.18 16.49 -4.32
CA GLU A 288 -9.49 16.60 -4.99
C GLU A 288 -9.86 15.32 -5.76
N HIS A 289 -8.90 14.61 -6.36
CA HIS A 289 -9.13 13.28 -6.92
C HIS A 289 -9.58 12.27 -5.84
N GLU A 290 -8.84 12.17 -4.73
CA GLU A 290 -9.15 11.26 -3.63
C GLU A 290 -10.51 11.60 -2.97
N ARG A 291 -10.77 12.89 -2.74
CA ARG A 291 -12.04 13.39 -2.18
C ARG A 291 -13.22 13.17 -3.12
N SER A 292 -13.05 13.34 -4.43
CA SER A 292 -14.10 13.05 -5.42
C SER A 292 -14.35 11.55 -5.59
N SER A 293 -13.33 10.71 -5.44
CA SER A 293 -13.47 9.25 -5.39
C SER A 293 -14.30 8.79 -4.19
N LYS A 294 -13.95 9.23 -2.97
CA LYS A 294 -14.71 8.95 -1.74
C LYS A 294 -16.17 9.38 -1.86
N ALA A 295 -16.44 10.55 -2.44
CA ALA A 295 -17.80 11.04 -2.68
C ALA A 295 -18.57 10.23 -3.73
N TYR A 296 -17.91 9.79 -4.81
CA TYR A 296 -18.53 8.97 -5.85
C TYR A 296 -18.91 7.58 -5.33
N LEU A 297 -17.99 6.89 -4.66
CA LEU A 297 -18.21 5.55 -4.11
C LEU A 297 -19.32 5.53 -3.04
N ALA A 298 -19.42 6.57 -2.22
CA ALA A 298 -20.52 6.74 -1.27
C ALA A 298 -21.88 6.95 -1.98
N MET A 299 -21.91 7.70 -3.08
CA MET A 299 -23.11 7.91 -3.89
C MET A 299 -23.54 6.63 -4.63
N GLU A 300 -22.57 5.83 -5.10
CA GLU A 300 -22.80 4.56 -5.79
C GLU A 300 -23.39 3.51 -4.82
N SER A 301 -22.75 3.33 -3.65
CA SER A 301 -23.26 2.50 -2.54
C SER A 301 -24.70 2.87 -2.10
N SER A 302 -25.05 4.16 -2.22
CA SER A 302 -26.38 4.68 -1.90
C SER A 302 -27.44 4.39 -2.99
N LYS A 303 -27.02 4.16 -4.24
CA LYS A 303 -27.92 3.81 -5.36
C LYS A 303 -28.28 2.32 -5.35
N ASP A 304 -27.32 1.45 -5.10
CA ASP A 304 -27.56 0.00 -4.98
C ASP A 304 -28.59 -0.31 -3.87
N SER A 305 -28.61 0.53 -2.83
CA SER A 305 -29.60 0.50 -1.74
C SER A 305 -31.02 0.95 -2.15
N GLN A 306 -31.22 1.49 -3.36
CA GLN A 306 -32.50 1.97 -3.87
C GLN A 306 -32.99 1.24 -5.13
N THR A 307 -32.15 0.42 -5.78
CA THR A 307 -32.50 -0.32 -7.00
C THR A 307 -33.07 -1.71 -6.72
N THR A 308 -34.16 -1.78 -5.96
CA THR A 308 -35.07 -2.92 -5.97
C THR A 308 -36.28 -2.63 -6.89
N PRO A 309 -36.80 -3.61 -7.65
CA PRO A 309 -37.94 -3.37 -8.55
C PRO A 309 -39.21 -2.97 -7.79
N ARG A 310 -39.89 -1.92 -8.26
CA ARG A 310 -41.23 -1.57 -7.78
C ARG A 310 -42.28 -2.41 -8.52
N GLU A 311 -42.87 -3.39 -7.84
CA GLU A 311 -44.15 -3.96 -8.25
C GLU A 311 -45.34 -3.13 -7.71
N PRO A 312 -46.55 -3.27 -8.29
CA PRO A 312 -47.64 -2.32 -8.06
C PRO A 312 -48.35 -2.47 -6.71
N LEU A 313 -48.77 -1.36 -6.13
CA LEU A 313 -49.65 -1.32 -4.97
C LEU A 313 -51.08 -1.78 -5.35
N LEU A 314 -51.47 -2.98 -4.92
CA LEU A 314 -52.87 -3.36 -4.77
C LEU A 314 -53.08 -4.21 -3.50
N ASN A 315 -54.25 -4.06 -2.89
CA ASN A 315 -54.78 -4.89 -1.79
C ASN A 315 -53.97 -4.94 -0.48
N GLN A 316 -53.88 -3.79 0.20
CA GLN A 316 -54.26 -3.82 1.62
C GLN A 316 -55.78 -3.98 1.69
N MET A 317 -56.27 -5.08 2.29
CA MET A 317 -57.52 -5.24 3.08
C MET A 317 -57.93 -6.72 3.09
N HIS A 318 -58.50 -7.17 4.22
CA HIS A 318 -58.63 -8.56 4.68
C HIS A 318 -57.29 -9.18 5.15
N ASN A 319 -57.13 -9.67 6.39
CA ASN A 319 -58.04 -9.61 7.55
C ASN A 319 -57.26 -9.30 8.85
N ARG A 320 -57.93 -8.59 9.76
CA ARG A 320 -57.68 -8.64 11.21
C ARG A 320 -58.77 -9.52 11.86
N VAL A 321 -58.58 -9.82 13.14
CA VAL A 321 -59.47 -10.54 14.08
C VAL A 321 -59.11 -12.03 14.23
N GLN A 322 -59.33 -12.53 15.46
CA GLN A 322 -58.90 -13.78 16.07
C GLN A 322 -57.43 -13.82 16.53
N ASP A 323 -57.11 -13.95 17.83
CA ASP A 323 -57.92 -13.66 19.04
C ASP A 323 -56.97 -13.29 20.22
N LEU A 324 -57.52 -12.73 21.29
CA LEU A 324 -56.83 -12.49 22.57
C LEU A 324 -57.44 -13.36 23.66
N ASP A 325 -56.61 -14.01 24.49
CA ASP A 325 -57.03 -14.60 25.77
C ASP A 325 -56.61 -13.65 26.92
N PRO A 326 -57.55 -13.08 27.71
CA PRO A 326 -57.24 -11.92 28.56
C PRO A 326 -57.30 -12.22 30.07
N ASP A 327 -56.16 -12.31 30.76
CA ASP A 327 -56.16 -12.13 32.22
C ASP A 327 -54.84 -11.65 32.87
N LYS A 328 -54.64 -10.32 32.90
CA LYS A 328 -54.13 -9.55 34.08
C LYS A 328 -53.98 -8.05 33.80
N ALA A 329 -54.44 -7.24 34.75
CA ALA A 329 -54.24 -5.79 34.76
C ALA A 329 -52.82 -5.40 35.27
N PRO A 330 -52.27 -4.23 34.87
CA PRO A 330 -50.90 -3.83 35.17
C PRO A 330 -50.74 -3.03 36.48
N PRO A 331 -49.55 -3.04 37.12
CA PRO A 331 -49.16 -2.04 38.10
C PRO A 331 -48.62 -0.76 37.45
N THR A 332 -48.90 0.39 38.04
CA THR A 332 -48.51 1.74 37.58
C THR A 332 -47.22 2.25 38.23
N LEU A 333 -46.65 3.34 37.69
CA LEU A 333 -45.48 4.04 38.27
C LEU A 333 -45.86 4.85 39.52
N ALA A 334 -45.10 4.67 40.61
CA ALA A 334 -44.85 5.58 41.76
C ALA A 334 -44.07 4.79 42.85
N ASP A 335 -43.13 5.32 43.65
CA ASP A 335 -42.49 6.65 43.61
C ASP A 335 -41.10 6.65 44.30
N TYR A 336 -40.40 7.78 44.19
CA TYR A 336 -39.11 8.13 44.82
C TYR A 336 -38.93 7.79 46.32
N LYS A 337 -37.80 7.14 46.72
CA LYS A 337 -36.74 7.67 47.64
C LYS A 337 -35.77 6.61 48.22
N GLY A 338 -34.52 7.04 48.48
CA GLY A 338 -33.66 6.50 49.56
C GLY A 338 -33.55 7.52 50.72
N PRO A 339 -32.54 7.46 51.63
CA PRO A 339 -31.36 6.57 51.64
C PRO A 339 -30.88 6.08 53.06
N LYS A 340 -29.75 5.33 53.09
CA LYS A 340 -28.83 5.02 54.23
C LYS A 340 -29.26 3.95 55.28
N GLY A 341 -28.28 3.19 55.80
CA GLY A 341 -28.39 2.11 56.83
C GLY A 341 -28.10 2.58 58.27
N PRO A 342 -27.82 1.69 59.28
CA PRO A 342 -26.57 0.88 59.31
C PRO A 342 -26.51 -0.47 60.14
N LYS A 343 -25.43 -1.27 59.91
CA LYS A 343 -24.65 -2.18 60.82
C LYS A 343 -25.30 -3.22 61.80
N GLY A 344 -25.36 -4.51 61.37
CA GLY A 344 -24.99 -5.79 62.08
C GLY A 344 -25.48 -6.13 63.52
N PRO A 345 -24.89 -7.13 64.26
CA PRO A 345 -24.11 -8.33 63.83
C PRO A 345 -24.33 -9.66 64.67
N LYS A 346 -23.63 -10.76 64.30
CA LYS A 346 -23.20 -11.97 65.08
C LYS A 346 -24.15 -13.18 65.39
N GLY A 347 -23.57 -14.39 65.25
CA GLY A 347 -23.81 -15.60 66.08
C GLY A 347 -24.32 -16.87 65.34
N PRO A 348 -24.05 -18.12 65.79
CA PRO A 348 -23.31 -18.58 66.99
C PRO A 348 -22.10 -19.53 66.68
N LYS A 349 -21.61 -20.27 67.70
CA LYS A 349 -20.60 -21.36 67.66
C LYS A 349 -21.28 -22.75 67.82
N ASP A 350 -20.68 -23.93 68.08
CA ASP A 350 -19.40 -24.33 68.73
C ASP A 350 -19.08 -25.85 68.61
N GLN A 351 -17.80 -26.24 68.82
CA GLN A 351 -17.27 -27.56 69.31
C GLN A 351 -17.58 -28.89 68.55
N GLY A 352 -16.74 -29.96 68.57
CA GLY A 352 -15.33 -30.08 68.98
C GLY A 352 -14.83 -31.52 69.33
N ALA A 353 -13.73 -31.98 68.67
CA ALA A 353 -12.75 -33.02 69.11
C ALA A 353 -13.18 -34.51 69.27
N VAL A 354 -12.33 -35.55 69.49
CA VAL A 354 -10.95 -35.97 69.03
C VAL A 354 -10.76 -37.47 69.40
N SER A 355 -10.16 -38.29 68.51
CA SER A 355 -9.20 -39.41 68.79
C SER A 355 -8.79 -40.07 67.46
N ARG A 356 -7.51 -40.40 67.19
CA ARG A 356 -6.64 -41.46 67.77
C ARG A 356 -7.25 -42.86 67.63
N GLY A 357 -6.62 -43.71 66.82
CA GLY A 357 -7.01 -45.10 66.57
C GLY A 357 -5.96 -46.09 67.06
N ASP A 358 -6.12 -47.37 66.71
CA ASP A 358 -5.24 -48.46 67.14
C ASP A 358 -5.36 -49.71 66.23
N GLY A 359 -4.49 -50.69 66.45
CA GLY A 359 -4.81 -52.13 66.27
C GLY A 359 -5.01 -52.69 64.86
N ALA A 360 -3.93 -53.21 64.26
CA ALA A 360 -3.98 -54.00 63.02
C ALA A 360 -4.71 -55.36 63.16
N GLN A 361 -5.48 -55.74 62.14
CA GLN A 361 -5.78 -57.12 61.74
C GLN A 361 -6.21 -57.14 60.25
N GLY A 362 -5.83 -58.17 59.48
CA GLY A 362 -6.27 -58.36 58.08
C GLY A 362 -5.21 -58.22 56.97
N LEU A 363 -3.93 -57.94 57.27
CA LEU A 363 -2.86 -57.90 56.27
C LEU A 363 -2.27 -59.29 55.96
N GLU A 364 -2.98 -60.14 55.20
CA GLU A 364 -2.32 -61.32 54.60
C GLU A 364 -2.94 -61.87 53.29
N GLU A 365 -4.25 -61.70 52.99
CA GLU A 365 -4.85 -62.31 51.78
C GLU A 365 -4.65 -61.53 50.46
N ASP A 366 -4.68 -60.18 50.46
CA ASP A 366 -4.55 -59.41 49.20
C ASP A 366 -3.12 -59.41 48.62
N GLY A 367 -2.10 -59.48 49.48
CA GLY A 367 -0.69 -59.43 49.07
C GLY A 367 -0.26 -60.61 48.19
N LEU A 368 -0.95 -61.74 48.28
CA LEU A 368 -0.72 -62.92 47.44
C LEU A 368 -1.38 -62.79 46.05
N ARG A 369 -2.55 -62.14 45.96
CA ARG A 369 -3.23 -61.90 44.68
C ARG A 369 -2.46 -60.91 43.81
N GLN A 370 -2.06 -59.75 44.35
CA GLN A 370 -1.27 -58.77 43.59
C GLN A 370 0.12 -59.29 43.18
N ARG A 371 0.74 -60.20 43.94
CA ARG A 371 2.02 -60.81 43.53
C ARG A 371 1.91 -61.73 42.32
N GLN A 372 0.85 -62.54 42.21
CA GLN A 372 0.67 -63.43 41.05
C GLN A 372 0.29 -62.67 39.76
N GLU A 373 -0.36 -61.51 39.89
CA GLU A 373 -0.64 -60.63 38.75
C GLU A 373 0.64 -59.89 38.27
N LEU A 374 1.52 -59.48 39.19
CA LEU A 374 2.78 -58.81 38.89
C LEU A 374 3.81 -59.64 38.11
N GLU A 375 3.64 -60.96 37.98
CA GLU A 375 4.48 -61.81 37.13
C GLU A 375 3.99 -61.94 35.67
N ARG A 376 2.79 -61.43 35.34
CA ARG A 376 2.18 -61.54 34.00
C ARG A 376 2.11 -60.23 33.19
N LEU A 377 2.53 -59.11 33.77
CA LEU A 377 2.56 -57.82 33.09
C LEU A 377 3.86 -57.63 32.28
N ASP A 378 3.77 -56.88 31.18
CA ASP A 378 4.90 -56.60 30.29
C ASP A 378 5.92 -55.63 30.92
N GLU A 379 7.17 -55.68 30.48
CA GLU A 379 8.26 -54.81 30.97
C GLU A 379 7.97 -53.32 30.69
N ARG A 380 7.26 -53.03 29.59
CA ARG A 380 6.83 -51.69 29.19
C ARG A 380 5.83 -51.08 30.16
N GLU A 381 4.97 -51.89 30.77
CA GLU A 381 3.94 -51.44 31.71
C GLU A 381 4.49 -51.18 33.12
N ARG A 382 5.45 -52.01 33.58
CA ARG A 382 6.22 -51.72 34.82
C ARG A 382 6.93 -50.36 34.72
N LYS A 383 7.55 -50.06 33.57
CA LYS A 383 8.17 -48.74 33.29
C LYS A 383 7.15 -47.59 33.29
N ARG A 384 5.95 -47.77 32.74
CA ARG A 384 4.86 -46.76 32.79
C ARG A 384 4.42 -46.44 34.23
N ARG A 385 4.31 -47.42 35.14
CA ARG A 385 4.01 -47.14 36.56
C ARG A 385 5.13 -46.35 37.26
N GLN A 386 6.38 -46.77 37.10
CA GLN A 386 7.54 -46.07 37.69
C GLN A 386 7.66 -44.62 37.21
N LEU A 387 7.30 -44.34 35.94
CA LEU A 387 7.22 -42.98 35.42
C LEU A 387 6.15 -42.14 36.13
N ARG A 388 4.92 -42.67 36.32
CA ARG A 388 3.84 -41.96 37.02
C ARG A 388 4.19 -41.66 38.48
N GLU A 389 4.77 -42.62 39.20
CA GLU A 389 5.23 -42.42 40.58
C GLU A 389 6.32 -41.33 40.67
N LYS A 390 7.22 -41.27 39.68
CA LYS A 390 8.26 -40.23 39.59
C LYS A 390 7.69 -38.86 39.22
N GLU A 391 6.71 -38.79 38.32
CA GLU A 391 6.01 -37.54 37.99
C GLU A 391 5.19 -36.99 39.16
N GLU A 392 4.50 -37.85 39.90
CA GLU A 392 3.72 -37.45 41.06
C GLU A 392 4.62 -36.91 42.18
N LYS A 393 5.77 -37.55 42.43
CA LYS A 393 6.79 -37.04 43.35
C LYS A 393 7.35 -35.69 42.89
N ASN A 394 7.70 -35.54 41.62
CA ASN A 394 8.13 -34.25 41.05
C ASN A 394 7.05 -33.16 41.17
N ARG A 395 5.76 -33.51 41.10
CA ARG A 395 4.62 -32.59 41.24
C ARG A 395 4.47 -32.11 42.69
N GLN A 396 4.68 -33.00 43.66
CA GLN A 396 4.72 -32.66 45.09
C GLN A 396 5.92 -31.77 45.42
N GLU A 397 7.10 -32.03 44.85
CA GLU A 397 8.29 -31.19 45.04
C GLU A 397 8.12 -29.78 44.43
N ARG A 398 7.50 -29.64 43.25
CA ARG A 398 7.18 -28.32 42.67
C ARG A 398 6.17 -27.53 43.52
N THR A 399 5.10 -28.16 43.98
CA THR A 399 4.10 -27.48 44.83
C THR A 399 4.62 -27.16 46.25
N ALA A 400 5.70 -27.79 46.71
CA ALA A 400 6.46 -27.35 47.88
C ALA A 400 7.32 -26.11 47.57
N GLN A 401 8.02 -26.09 46.42
CA GLN A 401 8.81 -24.93 45.99
C GLN A 401 7.95 -23.68 45.74
N GLU A 402 6.77 -23.83 45.14
CA GLU A 402 5.84 -22.72 44.91
C GLU A 402 5.34 -22.08 46.22
N LYS A 403 5.10 -22.88 47.26
CA LYS A 403 4.71 -22.38 48.60
C LYS A 403 5.83 -21.59 49.27
N ASN A 404 7.06 -22.08 49.23
CA ASN A 404 8.22 -21.29 49.68
C ASN A 404 8.34 -19.98 48.88
N GLY A 405 8.13 -20.03 47.56
CA GLY A 405 8.17 -18.87 46.68
C GLY A 405 7.04 -17.86 46.89
N GLN A 406 5.91 -18.25 47.48
CA GLN A 406 4.86 -17.33 47.94
C GLN A 406 5.23 -16.69 49.28
N GLN A 407 5.67 -17.49 50.25
CA GLN A 407 6.06 -17.00 51.58
C GLN A 407 7.22 -16.00 51.53
N GLU A 408 8.17 -16.17 50.60
CA GLU A 408 9.25 -15.22 50.36
C GLU A 408 8.81 -13.91 49.68
N ARG A 409 7.63 -13.89 49.02
CA ARG A 409 7.03 -12.67 48.43
C ARG A 409 6.22 -11.88 49.44
N GLU A 410 5.54 -12.55 50.37
CA GLU A 410 4.83 -11.91 51.49
C GLU A 410 5.82 -11.14 52.36
N LEU A 411 6.93 -11.77 52.79
CA LEU A 411 8.02 -11.12 53.53
C LEU A 411 8.57 -9.85 52.82
N LYS A 412 8.76 -9.91 51.50
CA LYS A 412 9.24 -8.77 50.68
C LYS A 412 8.17 -7.69 50.46
N THR A 413 6.92 -7.96 50.78
CA THR A 413 5.81 -7.00 50.74
C THR A 413 5.71 -6.26 52.07
N ASP A 414 5.83 -6.96 53.20
CA ASP A 414 5.84 -6.36 54.55
C ASP A 414 7.04 -5.41 54.74
N GLU A 415 8.24 -5.77 54.26
CA GLU A 415 9.40 -4.86 54.23
C GLU A 415 9.15 -3.57 53.42
N ARG A 416 8.25 -3.62 52.44
CA ARG A 416 7.87 -2.48 51.59
C ARG A 416 6.82 -1.60 52.27
N GLN A 417 5.87 -2.23 52.99
CA GLN A 417 4.86 -1.57 53.80
C GLN A 417 5.52 -0.75 54.92
N ALA A 418 6.44 -1.36 55.68
CA ALA A 418 7.17 -0.71 56.76
C ALA A 418 8.01 0.51 56.31
N ARG A 419 8.54 0.50 55.08
CA ARG A 419 9.25 1.64 54.48
C ARG A 419 8.32 2.80 54.09
N TYR A 420 7.06 2.52 53.77
CA TYR A 420 6.06 3.57 53.50
C TYR A 420 5.60 4.24 54.80
N GLU A 421 5.27 3.45 55.82
CA GLU A 421 4.82 3.97 57.12
C GLU A 421 5.88 4.83 57.82
N ALA A 422 7.17 4.47 57.66
CA ALA A 422 8.28 5.29 58.15
C ALA A 422 8.34 6.69 57.49
N ALA A 423 8.07 6.78 56.19
CA ALA A 423 8.11 8.05 55.43
C ALA A 423 6.91 8.96 55.70
N GLU A 424 5.78 8.42 56.16
CA GLU A 424 4.57 9.19 56.49
C GLU A 424 4.69 9.89 57.87
N SER A 425 5.48 9.32 58.78
CA SER A 425 5.79 9.90 60.10
C SER A 425 6.48 11.27 60.01
N GLU A 426 7.38 11.47 59.05
CA GLU A 426 8.16 12.70 58.91
C GLU A 426 7.36 13.92 58.40
N ARG A 427 6.18 13.71 57.79
CA ARG A 427 5.36 14.79 57.23
C ARG A 427 4.40 15.47 58.22
N SER A 428 4.40 15.05 59.49
CA SER A 428 3.38 15.45 60.48
C SER A 428 3.80 16.54 61.49
N ARG A 429 4.81 17.36 61.16
CA ARG A 429 5.14 18.65 61.80
C ARG A 429 5.61 19.61 60.69
N THR A 430 5.12 20.85 60.53
CA THR A 430 4.50 21.78 61.49
C THR A 430 3.41 22.65 60.82
N ARG A 431 2.34 23.00 61.55
CA ARG A 431 1.34 24.02 61.13
C ARG A 431 1.75 25.41 61.62
N GLN A 432 1.41 26.49 60.89
CA GLN A 432 0.35 27.45 61.29
C GLN A 432 0.15 28.59 60.25
N PRO A 433 -0.98 29.35 60.31
CA PRO A 433 -1.42 30.28 59.24
C PRO A 433 -1.46 31.77 59.67
N ILE A 434 -1.83 32.66 58.75
CA ILE A 434 -2.80 33.78 58.88
C ILE A 434 -2.97 34.46 57.49
N ALA A 435 -3.90 35.41 57.33
CA ALA A 435 -4.47 35.84 56.03
C ALA A 435 -4.30 37.35 55.73
N GLN A 436 -4.98 37.79 54.65
CA GLN A 436 -5.47 39.15 54.32
C GLN A 436 -4.73 40.06 53.30
N ASP A 437 -5.57 40.55 52.38
CA ASP A 437 -5.72 41.91 51.80
C ASP A 437 -4.80 42.51 50.70
N ALA A 438 -5.51 43.26 49.82
CA ALA A 438 -5.16 44.50 49.11
C ALA A 438 -4.04 44.57 48.03
N ALA A 439 -4.48 44.55 46.76
CA ALA A 439 -4.48 45.70 45.83
C ALA A 439 -3.29 46.70 45.73
N GLU A 440 -2.66 46.69 44.53
CA GLU A 440 -2.42 47.85 43.63
C GLU A 440 -1.24 48.84 43.86
N ASN A 441 -0.92 49.58 42.78
CA ASN A 441 -0.10 50.81 42.66
C ASN A 441 1.45 50.68 42.68
N TYR A 442 2.24 51.40 41.85
CA TYR A 442 1.95 52.14 40.60
C TYR A 442 3.25 52.52 39.83
N LEU A 443 3.14 52.83 38.52
CA LEU A 443 4.00 53.69 37.66
C LEU A 443 5.49 53.26 37.43
N ASN A 444 5.96 52.97 36.20
CA ASN A 444 6.18 53.83 35.00
C ASN A 444 7.45 54.72 35.10
N PRO A 445 8.13 55.15 33.99
CA PRO A 445 7.56 55.39 32.64
C PRO A 445 8.41 55.12 31.36
N THR A 446 7.71 55.15 30.20
CA THR A 446 8.13 55.63 28.83
C THR A 446 9.35 55.02 28.09
N SER A 447 9.24 54.54 26.83
CA SER A 447 8.97 55.21 25.52
C SER A 447 10.19 55.98 24.97
N THR A 448 10.47 56.12 23.66
CA THR A 448 9.79 55.81 22.36
C THR A 448 10.93 55.52 21.30
N THR A 449 10.85 55.29 19.98
CA THR A 449 10.04 55.63 18.77
C THR A 449 10.72 54.90 17.56
N SER A 450 10.23 54.71 16.32
CA SER A 450 8.88 54.62 15.72
C SER A 450 8.96 54.38 14.17
N LEU A 451 8.02 53.59 13.62
CA LEU A 451 7.46 53.65 12.23
C LEU A 451 8.27 53.26 10.96
N SER A 452 7.54 52.53 10.09
CA SER A 452 7.54 52.50 8.61
C SER A 452 8.56 51.63 7.82
N GLY A 453 8.08 51.10 6.67
CA GLY A 453 8.87 50.37 5.66
C GLY A 453 8.16 49.12 5.10
N ARG A 454 8.02 49.03 3.76
CA ARG A 454 7.77 47.76 3.02
C ARG A 454 9.14 47.04 2.84
N ASP A 455 9.28 45.75 2.51
CA ASP A 455 8.70 45.06 1.34
C ASP A 455 8.76 43.51 1.42
N GLN A 456 8.38 42.85 0.32
CA GLN A 456 8.22 41.39 0.16
C GLN A 456 9.57 40.63 0.02
N VAL A 457 9.55 39.30 0.23
CA VAL A 457 9.99 38.26 -0.75
C VAL A 457 9.72 36.81 -0.26
N ALA A 458 9.15 36.01 -1.18
CA ALA A 458 9.03 34.54 -1.29
C ALA A 458 9.27 33.58 -0.08
N ASN A 459 8.28 32.69 0.14
CA ASN A 459 8.44 31.44 0.90
C ASN A 459 9.10 30.32 0.05
N THR A 460 10.25 29.80 0.47
CA THR A 460 10.87 28.62 -0.17
C THR A 460 10.45 27.31 0.52
N ARG A 461 9.32 26.70 0.10
CA ARG A 461 8.88 25.41 0.65
C ARG A 461 9.51 24.21 -0.06
N LEU A 462 10.69 23.79 0.41
CA LEU A 462 11.22 22.44 0.21
C LEU A 462 12.12 22.06 1.41
N LYS A 463 11.51 21.78 2.57
CA LYS A 463 12.26 21.29 3.72
C LYS A 463 12.65 19.83 3.50
N ARG A 464 13.92 19.63 3.14
CA ARG A 464 14.69 18.46 3.61
C ARG A 464 14.55 18.36 5.13
N ALA A 465 14.41 17.15 5.67
CA ALA A 465 14.43 16.92 7.10
C ALA A 465 15.79 16.36 7.55
N PRO A 466 16.56 17.09 8.37
CA PRO A 466 17.50 16.46 9.30
C PRO A 466 16.72 15.59 10.29
N THR A 467 17.37 14.57 10.87
CA THR A 467 16.74 13.74 11.89
C THR A 467 16.71 14.42 13.27
N LYS A 468 15.70 14.01 14.06
CA LYS A 468 15.31 14.47 15.41
C LYS A 468 14.27 15.60 15.46
N ASP A 469 13.42 15.48 16.48
CA ASP A 469 12.45 16.45 17.01
C ASP A 469 11.35 16.95 16.06
N LEU A 470 10.36 16.07 15.80
CA LEU A 470 8.92 16.38 15.91
C LEU A 470 8.05 15.12 15.69
N GLN A 471 7.81 14.34 16.75
CA GLN A 471 6.78 13.28 16.76
C GLN A 471 5.47 13.81 17.36
N ALA A 472 4.50 14.17 16.51
CA ALA A 472 3.06 14.16 16.81
C ALA A 472 2.23 14.43 15.53
N ASN A 473 1.12 13.70 15.37
CA ASN A 473 -0.05 14.05 14.56
C ASN A 473 0.15 14.29 13.04
N ALA A 474 0.38 13.19 12.31
CA ALA A 474 -0.02 13.03 10.91
C ALA A 474 -0.37 11.54 10.67
N ASP A 475 -1.44 11.25 9.92
CA ASP A 475 -2.15 9.97 10.03
C ASP A 475 -1.40 8.74 9.44
N GLU A 476 -1.36 7.63 10.18
CA GLU A 476 -0.80 6.33 9.74
C GLU A 476 -1.48 5.78 8.48
N GLU A 477 -2.76 6.12 8.28
CA GLU A 477 -3.65 5.59 7.23
C GLU A 477 -3.09 5.88 5.81
N GLY A 478 -2.33 6.96 5.63
CA GLY A 478 -1.73 7.34 4.35
C GLY A 478 -0.58 6.43 3.86
N ARG A 479 0.13 5.75 4.77
CA ARG A 479 1.25 4.85 4.39
C ARG A 479 0.75 3.51 3.83
N TYR A 480 -0.44 3.05 4.22
CA TYR A 480 -1.00 1.77 3.78
C TYR A 480 -1.62 1.81 2.38
N ILE A 481 -2.08 2.98 1.90
CA ILE A 481 -2.87 3.10 0.67
C ILE A 481 -2.06 2.83 -0.62
N LEU A 482 -0.73 2.99 -0.57
CA LEU A 482 0.15 2.93 -1.76
C LEU A 482 0.10 1.59 -2.52
N ASN A 483 -0.31 0.49 -1.86
CA ASN A 483 -0.44 -0.85 -2.44
C ASN A 483 -1.90 -1.30 -2.71
N VAL A 484 -2.89 -0.42 -2.53
CA VAL A 484 -4.32 -0.84 -2.49
C VAL A 484 -5.03 -0.78 -3.85
N ASN A 485 -4.65 0.16 -4.74
CA ASN A 485 -5.50 0.56 -5.87
C ASN A 485 -4.90 0.32 -7.28
N THR A 486 -4.60 -0.94 -7.60
CA THR A 486 -4.52 -1.41 -9.01
C THR A 486 -5.50 -2.56 -9.22
N ARG A 487 -6.25 -2.54 -10.33
CA ARG A 487 -7.03 -3.71 -10.78
C ARG A 487 -6.06 -4.66 -11.49
N GLU A 488 -6.17 -5.95 -11.20
CA GLU A 488 -5.12 -6.97 -11.43
C GLU A 488 -3.80 -6.66 -10.68
N LYS A 489 -3.83 -6.72 -9.34
CA LYS A 489 -2.63 -6.70 -8.48
C LYS A 489 -1.73 -7.90 -8.77
N LYS A 490 -0.87 -7.76 -9.76
CA LYS A 490 0.40 -8.48 -9.82
C LYS A 490 1.25 -8.03 -8.64
N ASP A 491 1.64 -8.96 -7.79
CA ASP A 491 2.54 -8.69 -6.67
C ASP A 491 3.92 -8.28 -7.22
N ILE A 492 4.17 -6.99 -7.22
CA ILE A 492 5.36 -6.31 -7.75
C ILE A 492 6.03 -5.65 -6.55
N GLN A 493 7.31 -5.94 -6.34
CA GLN A 493 8.10 -5.41 -5.24
C GLN A 493 8.90 -4.19 -5.72
N ILE A 494 8.98 -3.16 -4.88
CA ILE A 494 9.72 -1.90 -5.17
C ILE A 494 11.03 -1.80 -4.37
N TYR A 495 11.48 -2.88 -3.72
CA TYR A 495 12.77 -2.98 -3.04
C TYR A 495 13.24 -4.44 -2.96
N PHE A 496 14.51 -4.66 -2.64
CA PHE A 496 15.03 -5.97 -2.25
C PHE A 496 16.02 -5.87 -1.10
N ASP A 497 15.74 -6.52 0.02
CA ASP A 497 16.58 -6.48 1.22
C ASP A 497 17.06 -7.89 1.59
N TYR A 498 18.36 -8.14 1.50
CA TYR A 498 18.97 -9.43 1.83
C TYR A 498 19.33 -9.54 3.32
N SER A 499 19.16 -8.49 4.13
CA SER A 499 19.53 -8.51 5.56
C SER A 499 18.71 -9.52 6.37
N GLY A 500 19.37 -10.60 6.82
CA GLY A 500 18.76 -11.70 7.58
C GLY A 500 18.60 -13.00 6.79
N LEU A 501 18.94 -13.00 5.50
CA LEU A 501 19.13 -14.20 4.68
C LEU A 501 20.55 -14.79 4.86
N PRO A 502 20.80 -16.05 4.45
CA PRO A 502 22.09 -16.73 4.54
C PRO A 502 23.30 -15.93 4.07
N ASP A 503 24.34 -15.87 4.92
CA ASP A 503 25.66 -15.31 4.63
C ASP A 503 26.41 -16.06 3.50
N GLN A 504 26.06 -17.33 3.28
CA GLN A 504 26.56 -18.15 2.17
C GLN A 504 25.40 -18.87 1.48
N ILE A 505 25.29 -18.70 0.17
CA ILE A 505 24.21 -19.30 -0.64
C ILE A 505 24.75 -19.91 -1.94
N ASP A 506 24.04 -20.91 -2.49
CA ASP A 506 24.30 -21.42 -3.85
C ASP A 506 23.48 -20.63 -4.87
N SER A 507 24.12 -20.21 -5.95
CA SER A 507 23.48 -19.51 -7.07
C SER A 507 22.22 -20.20 -7.63
N HIS A 508 22.17 -21.53 -7.69
CA HIS A 508 20.97 -22.26 -8.10
C HIS A 508 19.87 -22.16 -7.04
N THR A 509 20.20 -22.39 -5.78
CA THR A 509 19.25 -22.28 -4.66
C THR A 509 18.65 -20.87 -4.59
N PHE A 510 19.45 -19.82 -4.83
CA PHE A 510 18.91 -18.46 -4.90
C PHE A 510 17.95 -18.24 -6.10
N GLU A 511 18.33 -18.67 -7.32
CA GLU A 511 17.43 -18.61 -8.49
C GLU A 511 16.15 -19.46 -8.31
N GLU A 512 16.22 -20.54 -7.53
CA GLU A 512 15.09 -21.40 -7.19
C GLU A 512 14.12 -20.73 -6.20
N ARG A 513 14.62 -19.98 -5.21
CA ARG A 513 13.76 -19.35 -4.18
C ARG A 513 13.19 -18.00 -4.59
N PHE A 514 13.97 -17.19 -5.32
CA PHE A 514 13.52 -15.88 -5.77
C PHE A 514 13.15 -15.84 -7.26
N GLY A 515 13.28 -16.95 -7.98
CA GLY A 515 13.07 -17.01 -9.43
C GLY A 515 14.23 -16.41 -10.22
N LYS A 516 14.38 -16.81 -11.47
CA LYS A 516 15.56 -16.58 -12.31
C LYS A 516 15.54 -15.27 -13.11
N ASP A 517 14.35 -14.84 -13.44
CA ASP A 517 14.02 -13.81 -14.44
C ASP A 517 12.70 -13.12 -14.09
N ALA A 518 12.26 -12.19 -14.95
CA ALA A 518 11.04 -11.39 -14.77
C ALA A 518 9.72 -12.19 -14.74
N THR A 519 9.70 -13.46 -15.19
CA THR A 519 8.47 -14.28 -15.26
C THR A 519 8.35 -15.32 -14.16
N SER A 520 9.45 -15.62 -13.44
CA SER A 520 9.51 -16.63 -12.38
C SER A 520 9.75 -16.01 -10.99
N GLY A 521 9.14 -16.57 -9.94
CA GLY A 521 9.38 -16.17 -8.54
C GLY A 521 9.02 -14.71 -8.20
N ILE A 522 9.88 -14.04 -7.42
CA ILE A 522 9.67 -12.63 -7.03
C ILE A 522 9.74 -11.72 -8.26
N ARG A 523 8.82 -10.77 -8.38
CA ARG A 523 8.79 -9.83 -9.51
C ARG A 523 8.97 -8.41 -9.00
N PHE A 524 9.78 -7.64 -9.71
CA PHE A 524 10.15 -6.28 -9.37
C PHE A 524 9.50 -5.27 -10.31
N ASP A 525 9.41 -4.03 -9.85
CA ASP A 525 9.23 -2.88 -10.74
C ASP A 525 10.54 -2.62 -11.53
N GLU A 526 10.46 -1.82 -12.59
CA GLU A 526 11.64 -1.37 -13.33
C GLU A 526 12.51 -0.41 -12.48
N VAL A 527 11.87 0.31 -11.54
CA VAL A 527 12.50 1.23 -10.59
C VAL A 527 12.40 0.70 -9.16
N LEU A 528 13.54 0.34 -8.54
CA LEU A 528 13.58 -0.01 -7.12
C LEU A 528 13.90 1.20 -6.24
N MET A 529 13.12 1.39 -5.19
CA MET A 529 13.34 2.38 -4.12
C MET A 529 14.65 2.12 -3.38
N TYR A 530 14.96 0.87 -3.04
CA TYR A 530 16.28 0.49 -2.55
C TYR A 530 16.63 -0.98 -2.80
N VAL A 531 17.93 -1.27 -2.82
CA VAL A 531 18.46 -2.64 -2.59
C VAL A 531 19.47 -2.63 -1.46
N ARG A 532 19.45 -3.68 -0.62
CA ARG A 532 20.38 -3.85 0.50
C ARG A 532 21.02 -5.24 0.49
N PHE A 533 22.35 -5.28 0.56
CA PHE A 533 23.13 -6.51 0.67
C PHE A 533 24.11 -6.43 1.86
N PRO A 534 24.01 -7.31 2.88
CA PRO A 534 25.06 -7.49 3.88
C PRO A 534 26.26 -8.24 3.25
N GLN A 535 27.28 -8.58 4.05
CA GLN A 535 28.36 -9.46 3.60
C GLN A 535 27.86 -10.89 3.28
N VAL A 536 27.46 -11.12 2.04
CA VAL A 536 27.03 -12.43 1.48
C VAL A 536 28.03 -13.00 0.46
N THR A 537 28.20 -14.32 0.46
CA THR A 537 29.06 -15.08 -0.48
C THR A 537 28.22 -16.00 -1.39
N VAL A 538 28.46 -15.97 -2.70
CA VAL A 538 27.71 -16.74 -3.71
C VAL A 538 28.55 -17.90 -4.25
N THR A 539 28.23 -19.11 -3.80
CA THR A 539 28.84 -20.33 -4.32
C THR A 539 28.25 -20.72 -5.68
N ARG A 540 29.12 -21.12 -6.63
CA ARG A 540 28.77 -21.47 -8.01
C ARG A 540 29.42 -22.81 -8.37
N LYS A 541 28.63 -23.82 -8.74
CA LYS A 541 29.10 -25.22 -8.91
C LYS A 541 29.10 -25.68 -10.38
N GLY A 542 29.85 -26.74 -10.67
CA GLY A 542 29.85 -27.43 -11.96
C GLY A 542 30.28 -26.53 -13.12
N LYS A 543 29.59 -26.63 -14.27
CA LYS A 543 29.87 -25.84 -15.48
C LYS A 543 29.71 -24.32 -15.29
N ASN A 544 29.07 -23.89 -14.20
CA ASN A 544 28.85 -22.47 -13.86
C ASN A 544 29.90 -21.94 -12.87
N ALA A 545 30.84 -22.77 -12.41
CA ALA A 545 31.99 -22.30 -11.63
C ALA A 545 32.85 -21.36 -12.50
N ARG A 546 33.19 -20.19 -11.95
CA ARG A 546 34.02 -19.21 -12.66
C ARG A 546 35.48 -19.66 -12.73
N GLN A 547 36.19 -19.18 -13.76
CA GLN A 547 37.64 -19.29 -13.84
C GLN A 547 38.29 -18.57 -12.64
N PRO A 548 39.49 -18.99 -12.18
CA PRO A 548 40.18 -18.33 -11.07
C PRO A 548 40.39 -16.83 -11.33
N ARG A 549 39.73 -16.01 -10.50
CA ARG A 549 39.81 -14.54 -10.53
C ARG A 549 40.84 -14.01 -9.49
N PRO A 550 41.19 -12.72 -9.53
CA PRO A 550 41.98 -12.07 -8.48
C PRO A 550 41.36 -12.22 -7.09
N LYS A 551 42.13 -11.94 -6.03
CA LYS A 551 41.78 -12.22 -4.62
C LYS A 551 40.55 -11.49 -4.04
N GLY A 552 39.89 -10.59 -4.79
CA GLY A 552 38.71 -9.86 -4.32
C GLY A 552 37.42 -10.66 -4.45
N ARG A 553 36.36 -10.21 -3.77
CA ARG A 553 35.00 -10.77 -3.92
C ARG A 553 34.39 -10.41 -5.27
N ASP A 554 33.50 -11.28 -5.77
CA ASP A 554 32.72 -11.07 -7.01
C ASP A 554 31.21 -11.39 -6.86
N ASP A 555 30.74 -11.44 -5.62
CA ASP A 555 29.39 -11.88 -5.23
C ASP A 555 28.30 -10.96 -5.80
N MET A 556 28.52 -9.64 -5.75
CA MET A 556 27.53 -8.65 -6.22
C MET A 556 27.23 -8.75 -7.72
N GLU A 557 28.16 -9.22 -8.57
CA GLU A 557 27.88 -9.41 -10.00
C GLU A 557 26.76 -10.43 -10.25
N PHE A 558 26.59 -11.40 -9.35
CA PHE A 558 25.46 -12.33 -9.44
C PHE A 558 24.14 -11.63 -9.12
N PHE A 559 24.08 -10.86 -8.04
CA PHE A 559 22.86 -10.19 -7.59
C PHE A 559 22.42 -9.06 -8.51
N PHE A 560 23.32 -8.14 -8.90
CA PHE A 560 22.97 -7.07 -9.84
C PHE A 560 22.67 -7.61 -11.25
N GLY A 561 23.43 -8.62 -11.69
CA GLY A 561 23.11 -9.34 -12.93
C GLY A 561 21.75 -10.05 -12.88
N TRP A 562 21.30 -10.49 -11.71
CA TRP A 562 19.97 -11.07 -11.49
C TRP A 562 18.86 -10.01 -11.46
N LEU A 563 19.05 -8.88 -10.76
CA LEU A 563 18.13 -7.74 -10.79
C LEU A 563 17.89 -7.25 -12.24
N HIS A 564 18.95 -7.19 -13.06
CA HIS A 564 18.80 -6.85 -14.48
C HIS A 564 17.99 -7.90 -15.28
N ARG A 565 18.15 -9.21 -14.99
CA ARG A 565 17.33 -10.30 -15.57
C ARG A 565 15.87 -10.26 -15.10
N LYS A 566 15.61 -9.65 -13.94
CA LYS A 566 14.27 -9.44 -13.38
C LYS A 566 13.50 -8.27 -14.02
N GLY A 567 14.17 -7.45 -14.82
CA GLY A 567 13.60 -6.26 -15.46
C GLY A 567 13.95 -4.94 -14.77
N VAL A 568 14.73 -4.94 -13.68
CA VAL A 568 15.18 -3.70 -13.04
C VAL A 568 16.11 -2.95 -13.99
N ARG A 569 15.90 -1.63 -14.13
CA ARG A 569 16.77 -0.71 -14.87
C ARG A 569 17.24 0.49 -14.05
N ARG A 570 16.51 0.85 -13.00
CA ARG A 570 16.85 1.98 -12.11
C ARG A 570 16.77 1.56 -10.64
N ILE A 571 17.71 2.02 -9.82
CA ILE A 571 17.70 1.83 -8.37
C ILE A 571 17.97 3.18 -7.71
N LEU A 572 17.01 3.68 -6.92
CA LEU A 572 17.14 4.98 -6.26
C LEU A 572 18.24 4.94 -5.19
N ARG A 573 18.33 3.86 -4.39
CA ARG A 573 19.40 3.67 -3.40
C ARG A 573 20.00 2.26 -3.38
N VAL A 574 21.32 2.17 -3.47
CA VAL A 574 22.10 0.94 -3.28
C VAL A 574 22.79 0.98 -1.92
N GLU A 575 22.59 -0.04 -1.09
CA GLU A 575 23.34 -0.30 0.15
C GLU A 575 24.08 -1.65 0.06
N VAL A 576 25.41 -1.64 0.14
CA VAL A 576 26.24 -2.87 0.10
C VAL A 576 27.28 -2.86 1.22
N ASP A 577 27.26 -3.90 2.05
CA ASP A 577 28.29 -4.11 3.07
C ASP A 577 29.49 -4.92 2.53
N ASP A 578 30.61 -4.21 2.43
CA ASP A 578 31.89 -4.66 1.90
C ASP A 578 33.07 -4.32 2.84
N GLY A 579 32.78 -3.90 4.08
CA GLY A 579 33.77 -3.64 5.14
C GLY A 579 34.42 -4.90 5.74
N GLY A 580 34.19 -6.06 5.13
CA GLY A 580 34.73 -7.35 5.56
C GLY A 580 36.22 -7.53 5.25
N ARG A 581 36.79 -8.65 5.73
CA ARG A 581 38.24 -8.98 5.59
C ARG A 581 38.78 -9.00 4.15
N THR A 582 37.90 -9.16 3.17
CA THR A 582 38.21 -9.13 1.74
C THR A 582 37.11 -8.33 1.05
N PRO A 583 37.39 -7.13 0.51
CA PRO A 583 36.40 -6.35 -0.24
C PRO A 583 36.22 -6.87 -1.68
N HIS A 584 35.25 -6.31 -2.41
CA HIS A 584 35.10 -6.52 -3.84
C HIS A 584 36.20 -5.81 -4.64
N GLY A 585 36.68 -6.46 -5.70
CA GLY A 585 37.58 -5.83 -6.68
C GLY A 585 36.84 -4.80 -7.53
N ASP A 586 37.51 -3.71 -7.90
CA ASP A 586 36.89 -2.57 -8.59
C ASP A 586 36.29 -2.94 -9.96
N GLU A 587 36.93 -3.87 -10.69
CA GLU A 587 36.35 -4.52 -11.89
C GLU A 587 34.97 -5.13 -11.59
N SER A 588 34.81 -5.75 -10.41
CA SER A 588 33.57 -6.43 -10.03
C SER A 588 32.48 -5.46 -9.57
N ILE A 589 32.87 -4.35 -8.91
CA ILE A 589 31.95 -3.26 -8.60
C ILE A 589 31.45 -2.63 -9.90
N GLN A 590 32.34 -2.33 -10.86
CA GLN A 590 31.95 -1.84 -12.19
C GLN A 590 30.99 -2.83 -12.87
N ASN A 591 31.37 -4.10 -13.01
CA ASN A 591 30.55 -5.15 -13.62
C ASN A 591 29.15 -5.30 -12.96
N SER A 592 29.00 -4.92 -11.69
CA SER A 592 27.73 -4.93 -10.97
C SER A 592 26.88 -3.69 -11.28
N LEU A 593 27.48 -2.49 -11.30
CA LEU A 593 26.77 -1.21 -11.37
C LEU A 593 26.68 -0.61 -12.78
N ASP A 594 27.35 -1.21 -13.77
CA ASP A 594 27.47 -0.73 -15.16
C ASP A 594 26.14 -0.71 -15.95
N LYS A 595 25.18 -1.58 -15.62
CA LYS A 595 23.97 -1.83 -16.42
C LYS A 595 22.67 -1.25 -15.85
N ILE A 596 22.74 -0.61 -14.69
CA ILE A 596 21.57 -0.13 -13.94
C ILE A 596 21.84 1.34 -13.56
N ILE A 597 20.85 2.20 -13.75
CA ILE A 597 20.92 3.61 -13.36
C ILE A 597 20.80 3.72 -11.84
N ILE A 598 21.76 4.40 -11.19
CA ILE A 598 21.81 4.54 -9.73
C ILE A 598 21.84 6.02 -9.34
N GLU A 599 20.99 6.42 -8.39
CA GLU A 599 20.92 7.81 -7.91
C GLU A 599 21.62 8.01 -6.56
N HIS A 600 21.55 7.05 -5.64
CA HIS A 600 22.20 7.11 -4.32
C HIS A 600 23.04 5.83 -4.11
N LEU A 601 24.34 5.97 -3.85
CA LEU A 601 25.26 4.82 -3.64
C LEU A 601 25.86 4.82 -2.24
N ASP A 602 25.73 3.70 -1.54
CA ASP A 602 26.30 3.46 -0.22
C ASP A 602 26.99 2.08 -0.22
N TRP A 603 28.30 2.06 -0.47
CA TRP A 603 29.10 0.83 -0.58
C TRP A 603 30.23 0.92 0.45
N SER A 604 30.24 0.05 1.47
CA SER A 604 31.12 0.21 2.64
C SER A 604 32.60 -0.18 2.42
N LYS A 605 33.07 -0.17 1.17
CA LYS A 605 34.48 -0.37 0.80
C LYS A 605 35.28 0.89 1.10
N LEU A 606 36.38 0.72 1.82
CA LEU A 606 37.36 1.79 2.09
C LEU A 606 38.00 2.30 0.79
N ASP A 607 38.13 3.62 0.70
CA ASP A 607 38.88 4.34 -0.34
C ASP A 607 38.49 3.97 -1.78
N LEU A 608 37.18 3.87 -2.05
CA LEU A 608 36.60 3.55 -3.36
C LEU A 608 37.11 4.47 -4.49
N ASP A 609 37.53 3.91 -5.62
CA ASP A 609 38.22 4.67 -6.68
C ASP A 609 37.32 5.72 -7.38
N PRO A 610 37.80 6.97 -7.58
CA PRO A 610 37.03 8.02 -8.25
C PRO A 610 36.65 7.74 -9.71
N ARG A 611 37.46 6.99 -10.47
CA ARG A 611 37.16 6.68 -11.88
C ARG A 611 36.07 5.63 -11.99
N LEU A 612 36.14 4.58 -11.15
CA LEU A 612 35.06 3.62 -10.95
C LEU A 612 33.74 4.33 -10.67
N ILE A 613 33.72 5.26 -9.70
CA ILE A 613 32.52 6.03 -9.35
C ILE A 613 31.97 6.82 -10.56
N CYS A 614 32.84 7.41 -11.38
CA CYS A 614 32.44 8.12 -12.60
C CYS A 614 31.91 7.20 -13.71
N GLN A 615 32.35 5.93 -13.75
CA GLN A 615 31.99 4.93 -14.78
C GLN A 615 30.72 4.12 -14.46
N ILE A 616 30.10 4.32 -13.29
CA ILE A 616 28.80 3.71 -12.95
C ILE A 616 27.72 4.02 -14.01
N SER A 617 26.87 3.03 -14.29
CA SER A 617 25.79 3.09 -15.29
C SER A 617 26.21 3.34 -16.75
N SER A 618 27.50 3.19 -17.11
CA SER A 618 28.00 3.48 -18.46
C SER A 618 27.28 2.73 -19.59
N ASN A 619 26.97 1.45 -19.39
CA ASN A 619 26.25 0.61 -20.37
C ASN A 619 24.76 0.40 -20.02
N ALA A 620 24.16 1.23 -19.17
CA ALA A 620 22.73 1.14 -18.87
C ALA A 620 21.87 1.41 -20.13
N GLU A 621 20.84 0.60 -20.33
CA GLU A 621 19.84 0.79 -21.40
C GLU A 621 18.98 2.03 -21.10
N MET A 622 18.65 2.83 -22.12
CA MET A 622 17.70 3.94 -21.98
C MET A 622 16.26 3.40 -21.98
N THR A 623 15.41 3.97 -21.12
CA THR A 623 13.98 3.66 -21.06
C THR A 623 13.20 4.51 -22.06
N ASP A 624 11.94 4.16 -22.34
CA ASP A 624 11.05 4.98 -23.19
C ASP A 624 10.82 6.40 -22.61
N VAL A 625 11.10 6.62 -21.32
CA VAL A 625 11.03 7.92 -20.65
C VAL A 625 12.22 8.82 -21.02
N ASP A 626 13.36 8.22 -21.36
CA ASP A 626 14.62 8.94 -21.64
C ASP A 626 14.74 9.39 -23.11
N LEU A 627 13.89 8.87 -24.01
CA LEU A 627 13.90 9.18 -25.45
C LEU A 627 13.44 10.61 -25.81
N GLU A 628 12.88 11.35 -24.85
CA GLU A 628 12.47 12.77 -24.97
C GLU A 628 13.62 13.75 -24.64
N ALA A 629 14.86 13.26 -24.57
CA ALA A 629 16.09 14.05 -24.42
C ALA A 629 16.96 13.95 -25.68
N GLU A 630 17.43 15.10 -26.18
CA GLU A 630 18.39 15.17 -27.29
C GLU A 630 19.67 14.38 -26.96
N PRO A 631 20.20 13.55 -27.89
CA PRO A 631 21.33 12.66 -27.64
C PRO A 631 22.68 13.39 -27.64
N LEU A 632 22.87 14.30 -26.69
CA LEU A 632 24.16 14.88 -26.37
C LEU A 632 25.06 13.83 -25.69
N THR A 633 26.37 13.96 -25.89
CA THR A 633 27.41 13.02 -25.43
C THR A 633 27.75 13.15 -23.94
N GLU A 634 26.74 13.35 -23.09
CA GLU A 634 26.89 13.43 -21.65
C GLU A 634 26.88 12.04 -20.98
N SER A 635 27.45 11.95 -19.77
CA SER A 635 27.51 10.68 -19.02
C SER A 635 26.13 10.23 -18.54
N ARG A 636 25.81 8.95 -18.74
CA ARG A 636 24.59 8.27 -18.23
C ARG A 636 24.55 8.14 -16.70
N ASN A 637 25.60 8.55 -16.02
CA ASN A 637 25.74 8.47 -14.57
C ASN A 637 24.85 9.53 -13.87
N GLU A 638 23.71 9.09 -13.34
CA GLU A 638 22.70 9.96 -12.71
C GLU A 638 22.94 10.23 -11.20
N LEU A 639 24.08 9.80 -10.65
CA LEU A 639 24.35 9.79 -9.22
C LEU A 639 24.21 11.19 -8.58
N ARG A 640 23.38 11.28 -7.54
CA ARG A 640 23.05 12.49 -6.76
C ARG A 640 23.67 12.49 -5.36
N GLU A 641 23.72 11.33 -4.72
CA GLU A 641 24.25 11.14 -3.37
C GLU A 641 25.23 9.95 -3.36
N ILE A 642 26.38 10.13 -2.72
CA ILE A 642 27.34 9.05 -2.51
C ILE A 642 27.79 9.03 -1.05
N THR A 643 27.83 7.84 -0.46
CA THR A 643 28.41 7.58 0.85
C THR A 643 29.76 6.89 0.66
N LEU A 644 30.82 7.51 1.18
CA LEU A 644 32.21 7.09 1.02
C LEU A 644 32.82 6.76 2.38
N GLN A 645 33.48 5.61 2.48
CA GLN A 645 34.26 5.21 3.64
C GLN A 645 35.72 5.60 3.41
N TRP A 646 36.28 6.42 4.30
CA TRP A 646 37.66 6.92 4.17
C TRP A 646 38.58 6.24 5.19
N SER A 647 39.80 5.87 4.79
CA SER A 647 40.79 5.23 5.69
C SER A 647 41.57 6.21 6.59
N GLY A 648 41.41 7.52 6.40
CA GLY A 648 42.35 8.53 6.91
C GLY A 648 43.47 8.89 5.91
N ASN A 649 43.56 8.21 4.76
CA ASN A 649 44.56 8.51 3.74
C ASN A 649 44.24 9.82 2.98
N ASN A 650 44.96 10.89 3.29
CA ASN A 650 44.82 12.21 2.66
C ASN A 650 45.07 12.23 1.13
N ALA A 651 45.68 11.20 0.54
CA ALA A 651 45.77 11.07 -0.92
C ALA A 651 44.40 10.79 -1.58
N VAL A 652 43.51 10.09 -0.87
CA VAL A 652 42.20 9.65 -1.37
C VAL A 652 41.21 10.82 -1.41
N LEU A 653 41.18 11.66 -0.37
CA LEU A 653 40.44 12.93 -0.38
C LEU A 653 40.81 13.77 -1.61
N ARG A 654 42.12 13.93 -1.87
CA ARG A 654 42.59 14.67 -3.06
C ARG A 654 42.09 14.03 -4.34
N ALA A 655 42.27 12.72 -4.53
CA ALA A 655 41.81 12.01 -5.73
C ALA A 655 40.28 12.09 -5.95
N TRP A 656 39.47 12.10 -4.89
CA TRP A 656 38.02 12.35 -4.98
C TRP A 656 37.70 13.81 -5.38
N SER A 657 38.46 14.79 -4.90
CA SER A 657 38.27 16.21 -5.24
C SER A 657 38.90 16.66 -6.57
N GLU A 658 39.81 15.87 -7.15
CA GLU A 658 40.46 16.18 -8.44
C GLU A 658 39.44 16.41 -9.56
N ILE A 659 39.80 17.24 -10.55
CA ILE A 659 38.92 17.55 -11.68
C ILE A 659 38.47 16.30 -12.49
N ASN A 660 39.24 15.22 -12.44
CA ASN A 660 38.89 13.93 -13.06
C ASN A 660 38.18 12.95 -12.09
N GLY A 661 37.87 13.37 -10.87
CA GLY A 661 37.12 12.61 -9.87
C GLY A 661 35.65 13.02 -9.79
N LEU A 662 35.11 13.09 -8.56
CA LEU A 662 33.70 13.41 -8.30
C LEU A 662 33.17 14.69 -9.00
N PRO A 663 33.95 15.77 -9.24
CA PRO A 663 33.53 16.92 -10.05
C PRO A 663 32.95 16.58 -11.44
N GLN A 664 33.37 15.48 -12.07
CA GLN A 664 32.85 15.09 -13.39
C GLN A 664 31.34 14.83 -13.38
N LEU A 665 30.81 14.34 -12.25
CA LEU A 665 29.41 13.94 -12.12
C LEU A 665 28.46 15.14 -12.31
N PRO A 666 27.56 15.09 -13.32
CA PRO A 666 26.70 16.23 -13.63
C PRO A 666 25.68 16.47 -12.52
N LYS A 667 25.06 15.39 -12.01
CA LYS A 667 23.89 15.42 -11.12
C LYS A 667 24.22 15.28 -9.61
N LEU A 668 25.50 15.15 -9.24
CA LEU A 668 25.95 15.00 -7.85
C LEU A 668 25.62 16.25 -7.01
N GLN A 669 25.00 16.03 -5.85
CA GLN A 669 24.59 17.07 -4.90
C GLN A 669 25.18 16.85 -3.51
N MET A 670 25.35 15.60 -3.07
CA MET A 670 25.76 15.27 -1.69
C MET A 670 26.82 14.16 -1.63
N VAL A 671 27.80 14.36 -0.73
CA VAL A 671 28.81 13.37 -0.37
C VAL A 671 28.72 13.14 1.14
N ASN A 672 28.23 11.99 1.59
CA ASN A 672 28.36 11.55 2.98
C ASN A 672 29.76 10.97 3.16
N LEU A 673 30.61 11.66 3.92
CA LEU A 673 31.95 11.20 4.23
C LEU A 673 31.93 10.51 5.59
N ASN A 674 32.04 9.18 5.58
CA ASN A 674 32.15 8.38 6.79
C ASN A 674 33.62 8.26 7.19
N ILE A 675 33.89 8.60 8.45
CA ILE A 675 35.25 8.73 9.00
C ILE A 675 35.46 7.70 10.12
N PRO A 676 36.65 7.06 10.22
CA PRO A 676 36.98 6.14 11.31
C PRO A 676 36.90 6.83 12.68
N THR A 677 36.92 6.08 13.77
CA THR A 677 36.92 6.72 15.09
C THR A 677 38.26 7.41 15.34
N GLN A 678 38.28 8.43 16.20
CA GLN A 678 39.52 9.16 16.52
C GLN A 678 40.60 8.29 17.20
N THR A 679 40.26 7.06 17.63
CA THR A 679 41.23 6.03 18.09
C THR A 679 41.84 5.20 16.97
N ASP A 680 41.23 5.19 15.77
CA ASP A 680 41.71 4.46 14.58
C ASP A 680 42.55 5.36 13.66
N LEU A 681 42.46 6.68 13.85
CA LEU A 681 43.18 7.71 13.09
C LEU A 681 44.53 8.07 13.72
N TYR A 682 45.58 8.11 12.90
CA TYR A 682 46.92 8.54 13.32
C TYR A 682 47.07 10.06 13.45
N ASP A 683 46.20 10.83 12.76
CA ASP A 683 46.18 12.29 12.77
C ASP A 683 45.20 12.86 13.81
N SER A 684 45.46 14.07 14.30
CA SER A 684 44.57 14.76 15.27
C SER A 684 43.27 15.26 14.63
N GLU A 685 42.19 15.31 15.41
CA GLU A 685 40.86 15.79 14.99
C GLU A 685 40.91 17.15 14.28
N SER A 686 41.72 18.08 14.78
CA SER A 686 41.91 19.42 14.19
C SER A 686 42.62 19.41 12.83
N TRP A 687 43.52 18.46 12.60
CA TRP A 687 44.17 18.27 11.30
C TRP A 687 43.23 17.55 10.33
N VAL A 688 42.52 16.51 10.80
CA VAL A 688 41.50 15.78 10.04
C VAL A 688 40.42 16.73 9.52
N ASN A 689 39.85 17.57 10.38
CA ASN A 689 38.87 18.58 9.98
C ASN A 689 39.43 19.56 8.94
N SER A 690 40.66 20.06 9.12
CA SER A 690 41.34 20.94 8.15
C SER A 690 41.50 20.29 6.76
N ARG A 691 41.74 18.97 6.70
CA ARG A 691 41.83 18.21 5.43
C ARG A 691 40.47 17.98 4.77
N ILE A 692 39.39 17.90 5.56
CA ILE A 692 38.02 17.80 5.06
C ILE A 692 37.55 19.17 4.52
N ASP A 693 37.92 20.27 5.18
CA ASP A 693 37.67 21.63 4.70
C ASP A 693 38.40 21.90 3.36
N GLU A 694 39.68 21.49 3.26
CA GLU A 694 40.47 21.52 2.02
C GLU A 694 39.81 20.69 0.91
N PHE A 695 39.40 19.46 1.22
CA PHE A 695 38.65 18.58 0.31
C PHE A 695 37.36 19.23 -0.20
N GLN A 696 36.53 19.78 0.69
CA GLN A 696 35.26 20.40 0.32
C GLN A 696 35.47 21.65 -0.55
N GLN A 697 36.52 22.43 -0.29
CA GLN A 697 36.88 23.60 -1.11
C GLN A 697 37.30 23.17 -2.53
N LEU A 698 38.25 22.23 -2.65
CA LEU A 698 38.76 21.74 -3.93
C LEU A 698 37.66 21.05 -4.77
N LEU A 699 36.83 20.22 -4.14
CA LEU A 699 35.69 19.55 -4.78
C LEU A 699 34.73 20.56 -5.41
N ASN A 700 34.40 21.63 -4.69
CA ASN A 700 33.50 22.67 -5.18
C ASN A 700 34.16 23.55 -6.24
N GLN A 701 35.44 23.91 -6.08
CA GLN A 701 36.21 24.67 -7.08
C GLN A 701 36.25 23.95 -8.43
N ASN A 702 36.61 22.67 -8.44
CA ASN A 702 36.72 21.87 -9.66
C ASN A 702 35.36 21.60 -10.30
N ALA A 703 34.29 21.40 -9.52
CA ALA A 703 32.94 21.26 -10.05
C ALA A 703 32.46 22.52 -10.77
N ARG A 704 32.77 23.71 -10.23
CA ARG A 704 32.46 25.01 -10.87
C ARG A 704 33.24 25.20 -12.16
N GLN A 705 34.52 24.82 -12.18
CA GLN A 705 35.35 24.91 -13.39
C GLN A 705 34.81 24.02 -14.52
N LEU A 706 34.33 22.82 -14.21
CA LEU A 706 33.75 21.93 -15.23
C LEU A 706 32.40 22.41 -15.75
N ASP A 707 31.53 22.93 -14.88
CA ASP A 707 30.25 23.50 -15.30
C ASP A 707 30.45 24.78 -16.16
N ALA A 708 31.40 25.65 -15.79
CA ALA A 708 31.78 26.81 -16.61
C ALA A 708 32.36 26.41 -17.98
N ASN A 709 33.17 25.34 -18.03
CA ASN A 709 33.66 24.78 -19.29
C ASN A 709 32.51 24.24 -20.16
N ARG A 710 31.53 23.54 -19.56
CA ARG A 710 30.34 23.02 -20.28
C ARG A 710 29.49 24.15 -20.89
N GLN A 711 29.32 25.24 -20.15
CA GLN A 711 28.66 26.46 -20.63
C GLN A 711 29.44 27.08 -21.81
N ALA A 712 30.74 27.30 -21.66
CA ALA A 712 31.59 27.83 -22.74
C ALA A 712 31.59 26.96 -24.01
N THR A 713 31.51 25.63 -23.88
CA THR A 713 31.38 24.74 -25.05
C THR A 713 30.01 24.77 -25.72
N THR A 714 28.93 25.11 -24.98
CA THR A 714 27.59 25.26 -25.59
C THR A 714 27.41 26.63 -26.25
N ASP A 715 28.03 27.69 -25.73
CA ASP A 715 28.03 29.01 -26.37
C ASP A 715 28.72 29.00 -27.75
N HIS A 716 29.87 28.31 -27.89
CA HIS A 716 30.62 28.26 -29.16
C HIS A 716 29.91 27.51 -30.31
N GLU A 717 28.89 26.69 -30.04
CA GLU A 717 28.04 26.12 -31.12
C GLU A 717 26.89 27.06 -31.52
N VAL A 718 26.57 28.07 -30.69
CA VAL A 718 25.49 29.03 -30.91
C VAL A 718 25.96 30.33 -31.59
N GLU A 719 27.26 30.63 -31.58
CA GLU A 719 27.90 31.83 -32.20
C GLU A 719 27.78 31.95 -33.75
N LYS A 720 26.80 31.30 -34.39
CA LYS A 720 26.46 31.49 -35.81
C LYS A 720 25.17 32.24 -36.10
N GLU A 721 24.28 32.48 -35.14
CA GLU A 721 23.13 33.38 -35.34
C GLU A 721 22.93 34.36 -34.18
N SER A 722 22.78 35.65 -34.53
CA SER A 722 22.39 36.78 -33.68
C SER A 722 23.34 37.22 -32.53
N GLU A 723 24.32 38.07 -32.85
CA GLU A 723 24.76 39.09 -31.91
C GLU A 723 23.59 40.04 -31.57
N SER A 724 23.05 40.01 -30.35
CA SER A 724 22.60 41.21 -29.58
C SER A 724 21.71 40.93 -28.35
N THR A 725 22.29 40.49 -27.22
CA THR A 725 21.88 40.98 -25.86
C THR A 725 22.88 40.51 -24.79
N LYS A 726 23.87 41.36 -24.43
CA LYS A 726 24.66 41.17 -23.20
C LYS A 726 24.11 42.06 -22.09
N SER A 727 23.39 41.47 -21.12
CA SER A 727 23.11 42.14 -19.84
C SER A 727 22.77 41.15 -18.71
N LEU A 728 23.71 41.05 -17.76
CA LEU A 728 23.46 40.87 -16.32
C LEU A 728 22.41 39.83 -15.88
N VAL A 729 22.81 38.56 -15.89
CA VAL A 729 22.33 37.55 -14.92
C VAL A 729 23.47 37.27 -13.94
N GLN A 730 23.15 37.07 -12.66
CA GLN A 730 24.11 36.58 -11.66
C GLN A 730 23.85 35.09 -11.41
N ASP A 731 24.72 34.24 -11.96
CA ASP A 731 24.64 32.79 -11.80
C ASP A 731 24.81 32.36 -10.34
N LYS A 732 24.04 31.35 -9.89
CA LYS A 732 24.34 30.68 -8.63
C LYS A 732 25.14 29.41 -8.92
N GLU A 733 26.37 29.44 -8.42
CA GLU A 733 27.38 28.40 -8.60
C GLU A 733 26.89 27.01 -8.16
N LYS A 734 27.22 25.95 -8.92
CA LYS A 734 27.07 24.56 -8.45
C LYS A 734 27.82 24.40 -7.13
N LYS A 735 27.15 23.77 -6.15
CA LYS A 735 27.71 23.46 -4.85
C LYS A 735 27.38 22.02 -4.45
N ILE A 736 28.41 21.24 -4.16
CA ILE A 736 28.30 19.88 -3.62
C ILE A 736 28.42 19.98 -2.09
N GLU A 737 27.45 19.37 -1.40
CA GLU A 737 27.34 19.35 0.06
C GLU A 737 28.10 18.14 0.62
N VAL A 738 29.17 18.39 1.38
CA VAL A 738 29.90 17.34 2.09
C VAL A 738 29.35 17.25 3.51
N LYS A 739 28.92 16.05 3.91
CA LYS A 739 28.36 15.77 5.23
C LYS A 739 29.21 14.72 5.94
N VAL A 740 29.92 15.14 6.97
CA VAL A 740 30.79 14.26 7.76
C VAL A 740 29.96 13.44 8.76
N THR A 741 30.24 12.15 8.85
CA THR A 741 29.73 11.28 9.92
C THR A 741 30.88 10.51 10.56
N MET A 742 31.12 10.74 11.85
CA MET A 742 32.08 9.95 12.64
C MET A 742 31.54 8.55 12.89
N GLY A 743 32.41 7.54 12.76
CA GLY A 743 32.10 6.15 13.08
C GLY A 743 31.63 5.99 14.53
N LYS A 744 30.61 5.14 14.73
CA LYS A 744 30.22 4.71 16.08
C LYS A 744 31.29 3.75 16.61
N LYS A 745 31.69 3.93 17.87
CA LYS A 745 32.68 3.08 18.53
C LYS A 745 32.31 1.60 18.38
N GLY A 746 33.22 0.79 17.83
CA GLY A 746 32.98 -0.62 17.59
C GLY A 746 32.62 -1.34 18.90
N THR A 747 31.52 -2.10 18.88
CA THR A 747 31.26 -3.08 19.93
C THR A 747 32.18 -4.28 19.65
N GLU A 748 33.18 -4.46 20.50
CA GLU A 748 34.11 -5.59 20.46
C GLU A 748 33.35 -6.92 20.29
N PRO A 749 33.63 -7.72 19.24
CA PRO A 749 33.12 -9.07 19.17
C PRO A 749 33.80 -9.88 20.28
N PHE A 750 33.04 -10.25 21.32
CA PHE A 750 33.53 -11.03 22.46
C PHE A 750 34.16 -12.35 22.00
N THR A 751 35.48 -12.36 21.87
CA THR A 751 36.27 -13.54 21.52
C THR A 751 36.48 -14.40 22.76
N THR A 752 35.42 -15.12 23.18
CA THR A 752 35.50 -16.13 24.24
C THR A 752 36.30 -17.33 23.77
N SER A 753 37.63 -17.21 23.81
CA SER A 753 38.55 -18.33 23.66
C SER A 753 38.42 -19.25 24.87
N GLY A 754 37.55 -20.25 24.75
CA GLY A 754 37.19 -21.18 25.82
C GLY A 754 37.52 -22.62 25.45
N THR A 755 38.77 -23.05 25.66
CA THR A 755 39.24 -24.41 25.42
C THR A 755 38.71 -25.39 26.49
N GLY A 756 37.40 -25.64 26.49
CA GLY A 756 36.72 -26.60 27.36
C GLY A 756 36.63 -27.98 26.71
N ALA A 757 37.36 -28.97 27.23
CA ALA A 757 37.23 -30.35 26.77
C ALA A 757 35.89 -30.96 27.25
N ILE A 758 34.99 -31.27 26.32
CA ILE A 758 33.72 -31.95 26.64
C ILE A 758 34.02 -33.43 26.90
N ILE A 759 33.66 -33.91 28.10
CA ILE A 759 33.70 -35.33 28.44
C ILE A 759 32.46 -36.00 27.86
N SER A 760 32.64 -36.83 26.83
CA SER A 760 31.56 -37.56 26.17
C SER A 760 31.06 -38.77 26.97
N THR A 761 30.09 -38.56 27.87
CA THR A 761 29.23 -39.64 28.38
C THR A 761 27.79 -39.17 28.63
N GLU A 762 26.89 -39.44 27.68
CA GLU A 762 25.70 -40.24 27.94
C GLU A 762 25.09 -40.73 26.61
N LYS A 763 24.34 -41.85 26.65
CA LYS A 763 23.75 -42.45 25.45
C LYS A 763 22.36 -41.87 25.20
N PRO A 764 21.98 -41.55 23.95
CA PRO A 764 20.59 -41.19 23.67
C PRO A 764 19.67 -42.38 23.95
N THR A 765 18.61 -42.13 24.73
CA THR A 765 17.46 -43.02 24.82
C THR A 765 16.63 -42.95 23.53
N PRO A 766 15.89 -44.01 23.16
CA PRO A 766 15.08 -44.00 21.94
C PRO A 766 13.79 -43.20 22.15
N PHE A 767 13.65 -42.08 21.43
CA PHE A 767 12.50 -41.18 21.51
C PHE A 767 11.53 -41.39 20.35
N THR A 768 10.25 -41.61 20.66
CA THR A 768 9.16 -41.84 19.71
C THR A 768 8.81 -40.63 18.87
N GLU A 769 8.23 -40.89 17.70
CA GLU A 769 7.73 -39.89 16.75
C GLU A 769 6.20 -39.90 16.76
N HIS A 770 5.56 -38.78 16.39
CA HIS A 770 4.09 -38.70 16.32
C HIS A 770 3.57 -39.59 15.19
N GLU A 771 2.92 -40.71 15.54
CA GLU A 771 2.42 -41.71 14.57
C GLU A 771 1.51 -41.08 13.51
N TRP A 772 0.67 -40.11 13.91
CA TRP A 772 -0.14 -39.30 12.99
C TRP A 772 0.71 -38.62 11.91
N ILE A 773 1.82 -37.97 12.28
CA ILE A 773 2.70 -37.26 11.33
C ILE A 773 3.41 -38.26 10.42
N THR A 774 3.90 -39.38 10.97
CA THR A 774 4.55 -40.44 10.17
C THR A 774 3.60 -41.08 9.14
N TYR A 775 2.31 -41.27 9.48
CA TYR A 775 1.31 -41.71 8.49
C TYR A 775 0.98 -40.62 7.47
N MET A 776 0.87 -39.37 7.92
CA MET A 776 0.58 -38.22 7.06
C MET A 776 1.66 -38.02 6.00
N GLU A 777 2.93 -37.95 6.39
CA GLU A 777 4.07 -37.79 5.47
C GLU A 777 4.17 -38.92 4.44
N ARG A 778 3.92 -40.18 4.87
CA ARG A 778 3.93 -41.35 3.97
C ARG A 778 2.79 -41.30 2.96
N PHE A 779 1.57 -40.99 3.40
CA PHE A 779 0.43 -40.81 2.48
C PHE A 779 0.67 -39.62 1.52
N ALA A 780 1.25 -38.53 2.02
CA ALA A 780 1.55 -37.35 1.24
C ALA A 780 2.64 -37.58 0.18
N GLY A 781 3.68 -38.38 0.46
CA GLY A 781 4.68 -38.82 -0.52
C GLY A 781 4.09 -39.72 -1.61
N CYS A 782 3.20 -40.64 -1.24
CA CYS A 782 2.41 -41.46 -2.17
C CYS A 782 1.49 -40.60 -3.05
N MET A 783 0.77 -39.64 -2.46
CA MET A 783 -0.12 -38.72 -3.19
C MET A 783 0.65 -37.78 -4.13
N ASN A 784 1.81 -37.25 -3.73
CA ASN A 784 2.66 -36.46 -4.63
C ASN A 784 3.13 -37.28 -5.84
N SER A 785 3.50 -38.55 -5.63
CA SER A 785 3.85 -39.48 -6.71
C SER A 785 2.69 -39.69 -7.69
N LEU A 786 1.47 -39.90 -7.18
CA LEU A 786 0.26 -40.02 -8.01
C LEU A 786 -0.10 -38.70 -8.72
N TRP A 787 0.12 -37.55 -8.07
CA TRP A 787 -0.17 -36.23 -8.62
C TRP A 787 0.69 -35.92 -9.84
N GLN A 788 2.01 -36.11 -9.74
CA GLN A 788 2.91 -35.93 -10.89
C GLN A 788 2.55 -36.91 -12.03
N GLU A 789 2.33 -38.19 -11.72
CA GLU A 789 1.92 -39.19 -12.72
C GLU A 789 0.57 -38.84 -13.39
N THR A 790 -0.34 -38.18 -12.67
CA THR A 790 -1.62 -37.67 -13.20
C THR A 790 -1.40 -36.47 -14.14
N LEU A 791 -0.57 -35.49 -13.75
CA LEU A 791 -0.27 -34.33 -14.57
C LEU A 791 0.40 -34.73 -15.88
N GLU A 792 1.41 -35.61 -15.83
CA GLU A 792 2.10 -36.13 -17.02
C GLU A 792 1.10 -36.81 -17.99
N LYS A 793 0.27 -37.74 -17.50
CA LYS A 793 -0.70 -38.44 -18.35
C LYS A 793 -1.82 -37.54 -18.85
N PHE A 794 -2.18 -36.48 -18.13
CA PHE A 794 -3.10 -35.46 -18.65
C PHE A 794 -2.46 -34.71 -19.82
N ASP A 795 -1.22 -34.25 -19.68
CA ASP A 795 -0.48 -33.54 -20.72
C ASP A 795 -0.25 -34.41 -21.97
N GLU A 796 0.11 -35.68 -21.81
CA GLU A 796 0.17 -36.66 -22.90
C GLU A 796 -1.16 -36.76 -23.68
N SER A 797 -2.29 -36.71 -22.95
CA SER A 797 -3.63 -36.90 -23.53
C SER A 797 -4.11 -35.63 -24.24
N ALA A 798 -3.94 -34.47 -23.62
CA ALA A 798 -4.29 -33.17 -24.18
C ALA A 798 -3.49 -32.85 -25.45
N ARG A 799 -2.22 -33.26 -25.53
CA ARG A 799 -1.38 -33.12 -26.75
C ARG A 799 -1.81 -34.02 -27.90
N ARG A 800 -2.50 -35.14 -27.64
CA ARG A 800 -3.06 -36.01 -28.69
C ARG A 800 -4.34 -35.41 -29.26
N ASP A 801 -5.24 -34.96 -28.39
CA ASP A 801 -6.53 -34.35 -28.76
C ASP A 801 -6.35 -33.07 -29.61
N GLN A 802 -5.26 -32.32 -29.41
CA GLN A 802 -4.91 -31.14 -30.23
C GLN A 802 -4.46 -31.44 -31.67
N ASN A 803 -4.08 -32.69 -32.01
CA ASN A 803 -3.70 -33.06 -33.37
C ASN A 803 -4.91 -33.43 -34.24
N ASP A 804 -6.05 -33.80 -33.63
CA ASP A 804 -7.33 -33.85 -34.33
C ASP A 804 -7.89 -32.43 -34.42
N ALA A 805 -8.24 -31.98 -35.64
CA ALA A 805 -8.49 -30.57 -35.95
C ALA A 805 -9.86 -30.05 -35.45
N ARG A 806 -10.07 -30.05 -34.12
CA ARG A 806 -11.24 -29.51 -33.43
C ARG A 806 -10.84 -28.36 -32.49
N PRO A 807 -11.66 -27.31 -32.34
CA PRO A 807 -11.39 -26.26 -31.35
C PRO A 807 -11.48 -26.85 -29.93
N PRO A 808 -10.58 -26.45 -29.00
CA PRO A 808 -10.55 -27.02 -27.66
C PRO A 808 -11.86 -26.71 -26.91
N ASN A 809 -12.57 -27.77 -26.52
CA ASN A 809 -13.84 -27.67 -25.83
C ASN A 809 -13.70 -26.89 -24.50
N LYS A 810 -14.78 -26.20 -24.10
CA LYS A 810 -14.83 -25.34 -22.89
C LYS A 810 -14.42 -26.11 -21.63
N ASP A 811 -14.78 -27.39 -21.55
CA ASP A 811 -14.44 -28.28 -20.44
C ASP A 811 -12.92 -28.49 -20.28
N ILE A 812 -12.15 -28.50 -21.37
CA ILE A 812 -10.69 -28.67 -21.34
C ILE A 812 -10.01 -27.47 -20.66
N ARG A 813 -10.56 -26.26 -20.82
CA ARG A 813 -10.04 -25.06 -20.12
C ARG A 813 -10.26 -25.16 -18.61
N ASN A 814 -11.46 -25.57 -18.19
CA ASN A 814 -11.77 -25.78 -16.77
C ASN A 814 -10.92 -26.91 -16.15
N LEU A 815 -10.66 -27.99 -16.90
CA LEU A 815 -9.75 -29.05 -16.47
C LEU A 815 -8.28 -28.59 -16.41
N THR A 816 -7.90 -27.54 -17.15
CA THR A 816 -6.52 -27.03 -17.15
C THR A 816 -6.20 -26.22 -15.89
N SER A 817 -7.15 -25.44 -15.35
CA SER A 817 -6.93 -24.71 -14.08
C SER A 817 -6.82 -25.66 -12.87
N LEU A 818 -7.33 -26.90 -12.96
CA LEU A 818 -7.12 -27.91 -11.91
C LEU A 818 -5.65 -28.31 -11.74
N LYS A 819 -4.75 -27.97 -12.67
CA LYS A 819 -3.31 -28.23 -12.57
C LYS A 819 -2.58 -27.24 -11.66
N GLU A 820 -3.15 -26.06 -11.41
CA GLU A 820 -2.55 -25.02 -10.56
C GLU A 820 -2.41 -25.55 -9.13
N ASP A 821 -1.31 -25.26 -8.43
CA ASP A 821 -1.09 -25.76 -7.07
C ASP A 821 -2.08 -25.13 -6.06
N VAL A 822 -2.40 -25.85 -4.98
CA VAL A 822 -3.26 -25.33 -3.90
C VAL A 822 -2.49 -24.26 -3.15
N VAL A 823 -2.98 -23.02 -3.17
CA VAL A 823 -2.34 -21.88 -2.51
C VAL A 823 -2.84 -21.75 -1.08
N VAL A 824 -1.94 -21.91 -0.12
CA VAL A 824 -2.18 -21.65 1.30
C VAL A 824 -1.55 -20.31 1.65
N ALA A 825 -2.38 -19.31 1.96
CA ALA A 825 -1.91 -18.05 2.52
C ALA A 825 -1.61 -18.23 4.00
N LEU A 826 -0.33 -18.09 4.37
CA LEU A 826 0.12 -18.13 5.75
C LEU A 826 0.29 -16.69 6.25
N ILE A 827 -0.60 -16.28 7.14
CA ILE A 827 -0.58 -14.95 7.76
C ILE A 827 0.09 -15.08 9.12
N ASP A 828 1.35 -14.67 9.22
CA ASP A 828 2.20 -14.89 10.41
C ASP A 828 3.34 -13.85 10.49
N ASP A 829 4.47 -14.17 11.13
CA ASP A 829 5.63 -13.29 11.31
C ASP A 829 6.67 -13.30 10.16
N GLY A 830 6.30 -13.92 9.03
CA GLY A 830 7.16 -14.18 7.87
C GLY A 830 7.69 -15.62 7.82
N VAL A 831 8.32 -16.01 6.71
CA VAL A 831 8.84 -17.37 6.48
C VAL A 831 10.25 -17.28 5.94
N ASP A 832 11.22 -17.99 6.52
CA ASP A 832 12.61 -18.00 6.05
C ASP A 832 12.75 -18.80 4.75
N SER A 833 12.41 -18.19 3.60
CA SER A 833 12.24 -18.88 2.30
C SER A 833 13.49 -19.58 1.75
N CYS A 834 14.68 -19.36 2.33
CA CYS A 834 15.92 -20.05 2.00
C CYS A 834 16.13 -21.38 2.75
N ASP A 835 15.26 -21.75 3.69
CA ASP A 835 15.29 -23.06 4.35
C ASP A 835 15.15 -24.20 3.32
N SER A 836 16.03 -25.20 3.37
CA SER A 836 16.05 -26.30 2.40
C SER A 836 14.70 -27.02 2.29
N ALA A 837 13.93 -27.10 3.38
CA ALA A 837 12.61 -27.75 3.42
C ALA A 837 11.57 -27.13 2.48
N PHE A 838 11.73 -25.88 2.04
CA PHE A 838 10.74 -25.17 1.22
C PHE A 838 11.09 -25.07 -0.28
N ALA A 839 11.89 -26.01 -0.79
CA ALA A 839 12.34 -26.08 -2.19
C ALA A 839 11.18 -25.96 -3.20
N GLY A 840 11.14 -24.84 -3.93
CA GLY A 840 10.06 -24.52 -4.88
C GLY A 840 8.65 -24.35 -4.28
N ARG A 841 8.50 -24.21 -2.95
CA ARG A 841 7.18 -24.19 -2.28
C ARG A 841 6.76 -22.87 -1.65
N ILE A 842 7.68 -21.95 -1.33
CA ILE A 842 7.28 -20.56 -1.05
C ILE A 842 7.18 -19.83 -2.40
N ILE A 843 6.02 -19.27 -2.70
CA ILE A 843 5.81 -18.43 -3.90
C ILE A 843 6.12 -16.97 -3.56
N GLU A 844 5.64 -15.99 -4.33
CA GLU A 844 5.78 -14.59 -3.92
C GLU A 844 4.96 -14.30 -2.64
N GLY A 845 5.17 -13.15 -2.01
CA GLY A 845 4.47 -12.80 -0.76
C GLY A 845 4.36 -11.31 -0.49
N LYS A 846 3.74 -10.97 0.64
CA LYS A 846 3.52 -9.57 1.08
C LYS A 846 3.93 -9.36 2.53
N THR A 847 4.19 -8.10 2.86
CA THR A 847 4.44 -7.67 4.24
C THR A 847 3.61 -6.44 4.54
N PHE A 848 3.18 -6.35 5.79
CA PHE A 848 2.54 -5.18 6.38
C PHE A 848 3.33 -4.67 7.59
N ASP A 849 4.49 -5.28 7.89
CA ASP A 849 5.45 -4.91 8.92
C ASP A 849 6.33 -3.73 8.46
N TYR A 850 5.67 -2.59 8.23
CA TYR A 850 6.31 -1.33 7.88
C TYR A 850 6.67 -0.56 9.17
N GLN A 851 7.96 -0.34 9.40
CA GLN A 851 8.49 0.36 10.57
C GLN A 851 9.23 1.64 10.15
N GLU A 852 9.58 2.51 11.10
CA GLU A 852 10.23 3.79 10.78
C GLU A 852 11.70 3.58 10.35
N GLY A 853 11.92 3.46 9.03
CA GLY A 853 13.23 3.27 8.42
C GLY A 853 13.58 1.82 8.07
N SER A 854 12.69 0.86 8.31
CA SER A 854 12.87 -0.55 7.95
C SER A 854 11.55 -1.21 7.53
N VAL A 855 11.66 -2.27 6.72
CA VAL A 855 10.50 -3.08 6.29
C VAL A 855 10.82 -4.54 6.58
N GLY A 856 9.97 -5.19 7.37
CA GLY A 856 10.09 -6.61 7.67
C GLY A 856 9.80 -7.45 6.43
N GLN A 857 10.73 -8.29 6.00
CA GLN A 857 10.59 -9.03 4.74
C GLN A 857 9.69 -10.26 4.89
N HIS A 858 8.86 -10.54 3.89
CA HIS A 858 7.96 -11.71 3.91
C HIS A 858 8.72 -13.05 3.79
N TYR A 859 9.91 -13.01 3.20
CA TYR A 859 10.84 -14.13 3.02
C TYR A 859 11.85 -14.28 4.18
N ILE A 860 11.59 -13.63 5.32
CA ILE A 860 12.36 -13.75 6.57
C ILE A 860 11.37 -13.78 7.74
N SER A 861 11.45 -14.78 8.62
CA SER A 861 10.64 -14.81 9.85
C SER A 861 11.25 -13.91 10.93
N ALA A 862 10.40 -13.21 11.68
CA ALA A 862 10.82 -12.36 12.78
C ALA A 862 11.30 -13.17 14.01
N ARG A 863 10.65 -14.29 14.32
CA ARG A 863 10.87 -15.11 15.53
C ARG A 863 11.01 -16.61 15.25
N GLY A 864 10.85 -17.04 14.00
CA GLY A 864 10.81 -18.43 13.56
C GLY A 864 9.40 -19.04 13.47
N HIS A 865 8.35 -18.35 13.93
CA HIS A 865 7.02 -18.95 14.09
C HIS A 865 6.37 -19.28 12.74
N GLY A 866 6.33 -18.34 11.79
CA GLY A 866 5.83 -18.61 10.44
C GLY A 866 6.68 -19.65 9.69
N THR A 867 7.99 -19.72 9.94
CA THR A 867 8.87 -20.77 9.42
C THR A 867 8.47 -22.16 9.93
N GLU A 868 8.10 -22.31 11.22
CA GLU A 868 7.55 -23.55 11.75
C GLU A 868 6.17 -23.87 11.14
N MET A 869 5.26 -22.87 11.03
CA MET A 869 3.92 -23.07 10.46
C MET A 869 3.99 -23.52 8.98
N ALA A 870 4.83 -22.88 8.17
CA ALA A 870 5.04 -23.26 6.77
C ALA A 870 5.53 -24.71 6.65
N ARG A 871 6.45 -25.13 7.53
CA ARG A 871 6.95 -26.50 7.59
C ARG A 871 5.87 -27.51 7.96
N MET A 872 4.99 -27.20 8.92
CA MET A 872 3.88 -28.09 9.29
C MET A 872 2.86 -28.25 8.15
N ILE A 873 2.49 -27.16 7.46
CA ILE A 873 1.64 -27.22 6.27
C ILE A 873 2.26 -28.14 5.20
N LEU A 874 3.57 -28.02 4.95
CA LEU A 874 4.27 -28.80 3.93
C LEU A 874 4.59 -30.25 4.34
N LYS A 875 4.73 -30.58 5.63
CA LYS A 875 4.76 -31.98 6.11
C LYS A 875 3.44 -32.69 5.84
N ALA A 876 2.31 -32.00 6.02
CA ALA A 876 0.99 -32.55 5.71
C ALA A 876 0.65 -32.52 4.20
N CYS A 877 1.13 -31.53 3.45
CA CYS A 877 0.94 -31.43 2.00
C CYS A 877 2.18 -30.83 1.29
N PRO A 878 3.16 -31.65 0.86
CA PRO A 878 4.39 -31.21 0.18
C PRO A 878 4.15 -30.80 -1.29
N MET A 879 2.89 -30.75 -1.71
CA MET A 879 2.42 -30.25 -3.00
C MET A 879 1.99 -28.77 -2.92
N ALA A 880 1.55 -28.29 -1.75
CA ALA A 880 0.95 -26.97 -1.60
C ALA A 880 1.96 -25.83 -1.82
N SER A 881 1.47 -24.71 -2.33
CA SER A 881 2.24 -23.46 -2.49
C SER A 881 1.92 -22.50 -1.34
N ILE A 882 2.95 -22.04 -0.63
CA ILE A 882 2.82 -21.15 0.53
C ILE A 882 2.94 -19.68 0.07
N TYR A 883 1.87 -18.92 0.24
CA TYR A 883 1.86 -17.47 0.06
C TYR A 883 2.14 -16.81 1.42
N SER A 884 3.39 -16.39 1.63
CA SER A 884 3.83 -15.78 2.90
C SER A 884 3.30 -14.36 3.04
N ILE A 885 2.59 -14.08 4.14
CA ILE A 885 2.15 -12.74 4.51
C ILE A 885 2.61 -12.37 5.92
N ARG A 886 3.54 -11.42 6.00
CA ARG A 886 4.13 -10.96 7.28
C ARG A 886 3.34 -9.82 7.93
N LEU A 887 3.00 -10.00 9.22
CA LEU A 887 2.28 -9.04 10.05
C LEU A 887 3.20 -8.05 10.78
N LYS A 888 2.72 -6.81 10.96
CA LYS A 888 3.23 -5.84 11.94
C LYS A 888 2.87 -6.31 13.36
N THR A 889 3.86 -6.32 14.25
CA THR A 889 3.66 -6.69 15.67
C THR A 889 4.29 -5.66 16.60
N HIS A 890 3.61 -5.36 17.70
CA HIS A 890 4.05 -4.44 18.74
C HIS A 890 4.37 -5.22 20.03
N ILE A 891 5.46 -4.88 20.71
CA ILE A 891 5.78 -5.47 22.02
C ILE A 891 5.00 -4.70 23.10
N SER A 892 4.11 -5.38 23.82
CA SER A 892 3.36 -4.78 24.92
C SER A 892 4.30 -4.42 26.09
N PRO A 893 4.39 -3.15 26.51
CA PRO A 893 5.35 -2.73 27.54
C PRO A 893 5.02 -3.29 28.94
N GLU A 894 3.77 -3.68 29.20
CA GLU A 894 3.34 -4.23 30.48
C GLU A 894 3.60 -5.74 30.63
N LYS A 895 3.68 -6.47 29.52
CA LYS A 895 3.71 -7.95 29.50
C LYS A 895 4.89 -8.56 28.74
N GLY A 896 5.63 -7.77 27.95
CA GLY A 896 6.69 -8.27 27.06
C GLY A 896 6.21 -9.14 25.90
N GLN A 897 4.89 -9.34 25.76
CA GLN A 897 4.28 -10.17 24.71
C GLN A 897 4.09 -9.36 23.43
N ALA A 898 4.33 -9.99 22.28
CA ALA A 898 4.03 -9.42 20.97
C ALA A 898 2.52 -9.47 20.69
N THR A 899 1.91 -8.32 20.43
CA THR A 899 0.52 -8.15 19.99
C THR A 899 0.48 -7.77 18.51
N ILE A 900 -0.39 -8.40 17.74
CA ILE A 900 -0.59 -8.14 16.31
C ILE A 900 -1.35 -6.82 16.11
N ASP A 901 -0.92 -6.02 15.12
CA ASP A 901 -1.69 -4.86 14.66
C ASP A 901 -2.94 -5.29 13.86
N VAL A 902 -4.10 -4.71 14.19
CA VAL A 902 -5.39 -5.12 13.62
C VAL A 902 -5.55 -4.63 12.17
N PHE A 903 -4.97 -3.47 11.81
CA PHE A 903 -4.99 -2.99 10.43
C PHE A 903 -4.07 -3.83 9.53
N SER A 904 -2.90 -4.21 10.02
CA SER A 904 -2.03 -5.22 9.40
C SER A 904 -2.74 -6.56 9.22
N ALA A 905 -3.47 -7.05 10.23
CA ALA A 905 -4.21 -8.32 10.13
C ALA A 905 -5.32 -8.26 9.06
N ALA A 906 -6.13 -7.20 9.05
CA ALA A 906 -7.17 -7.03 8.03
C ALA A 906 -6.56 -6.89 6.60
N SER A 907 -5.44 -6.17 6.47
CA SER A 907 -4.75 -6.00 5.18
C SER A 907 -4.09 -7.28 4.69
N ALA A 908 -3.60 -8.13 5.62
CA ALA A 908 -3.05 -9.43 5.30
C ALA A 908 -4.12 -10.42 4.79
N ILE A 909 -5.32 -10.42 5.39
CA ILE A 909 -6.43 -11.24 4.89
C ILE A 909 -6.89 -10.72 3.53
N GLU A 910 -6.99 -9.39 3.33
CA GLU A 910 -7.33 -8.80 2.03
C GLU A 910 -6.30 -9.16 0.94
N ALA A 911 -5.01 -9.22 1.29
CA ALA A 911 -3.95 -9.69 0.39
C ALA A 911 -4.09 -11.16 0.01
N ALA A 912 -4.52 -12.04 0.93
CA ALA A 912 -4.78 -13.45 0.62
C ALA A 912 -5.96 -13.63 -0.34
N LEU A 913 -7.02 -12.82 -0.20
CA LEU A 913 -8.16 -12.79 -1.11
C LEU A 913 -7.77 -12.25 -2.50
N ASP A 914 -7.00 -11.16 -2.55
CA ASP A 914 -6.50 -10.60 -3.81
C ASP A 914 -5.57 -11.57 -4.57
N LYS A 915 -4.82 -12.42 -3.85
CA LYS A 915 -4.02 -13.52 -4.41
C LYS A 915 -4.85 -14.76 -4.79
N LYS A 916 -6.13 -14.81 -4.43
CA LYS A 916 -7.05 -15.97 -4.60
C LYS A 916 -6.55 -17.24 -3.89
N ALA A 917 -6.04 -17.10 -2.67
CA ALA A 917 -5.64 -18.24 -1.87
C ALA A 917 -6.83 -19.19 -1.63
N THR A 918 -6.60 -20.50 -1.75
CA THR A 918 -7.62 -21.53 -1.50
C THR A 918 -7.90 -21.69 0.00
N ILE A 919 -6.84 -21.56 0.80
CA ILE A 919 -6.84 -21.70 2.26
C ILE A 919 -6.12 -20.49 2.86
N ILE A 920 -6.65 -19.96 3.96
CA ILE A 920 -5.98 -18.96 4.80
C ILE A 920 -5.70 -19.60 6.15
N SER A 921 -4.42 -19.69 6.52
CA SER A 921 -3.95 -20.18 7.83
C SER A 921 -3.57 -18.98 8.70
N MET A 922 -4.29 -18.81 9.82
CA MET A 922 -4.05 -17.78 10.83
C MET A 922 -3.71 -18.47 12.16
N SER A 923 -2.44 -18.80 12.35
CA SER A 923 -1.92 -19.47 13.56
C SER A 923 -1.73 -18.49 14.73
N TRP A 924 -2.68 -17.57 14.90
CA TRP A 924 -2.65 -16.52 15.91
C TRP A 924 -4.07 -16.12 16.32
N THR A 925 -4.18 -15.49 17.49
CA THR A 925 -5.43 -14.90 18.00
C THR A 925 -5.20 -13.46 18.43
N ILE A 926 -6.23 -12.63 18.33
CA ILE A 926 -6.28 -11.29 18.93
C ILE A 926 -7.51 -11.15 19.84
N PRO A 927 -7.50 -10.25 20.83
CA PRO A 927 -8.71 -9.88 21.56
C PRO A 927 -9.81 -9.38 20.61
N VAL A 928 -11.07 -9.59 20.96
CA VAL A 928 -12.21 -9.03 20.22
C VAL A 928 -12.09 -7.50 20.15
N PRO A 929 -12.01 -6.87 18.95
CA PRO A 929 -11.99 -5.42 18.84
C PRO A 929 -13.29 -4.79 19.38
N ALA A 930 -13.16 -3.58 19.93
CA ALA A 930 -14.27 -2.87 20.58
C ALA A 930 -15.42 -2.59 19.60
N ASP A 931 -16.66 -2.67 20.08
CA ASP A 931 -17.83 -2.45 19.23
C ASP A 931 -17.86 -1.02 18.65
N GLY A 932 -18.13 -0.94 17.34
CA GLY A 932 -18.11 0.32 16.59
C GLY A 932 -16.72 0.85 16.22
N SER A 933 -15.61 0.24 16.65
CA SER A 933 -14.26 0.75 16.35
C SER A 933 -13.89 0.64 14.86
N LYS A 934 -12.97 1.48 14.37
CA LYS A 934 -12.47 1.44 12.97
C LYS A 934 -11.86 0.08 12.65
N GLU A 935 -11.08 -0.45 13.60
CA GLU A 935 -10.36 -1.71 13.54
C GLU A 935 -11.35 -2.86 13.33
N LYS A 936 -12.44 -2.87 14.13
CA LYS A 936 -13.52 -3.86 14.00
C LYS A 936 -14.20 -3.76 12.64
N GLN A 937 -14.61 -2.56 12.23
CA GLN A 937 -15.30 -2.34 10.96
C GLN A 937 -14.45 -2.81 9.76
N ARG A 938 -13.14 -2.51 9.76
CA ARG A 938 -12.22 -2.92 8.69
C ARG A 938 -12.00 -4.43 8.67
N LEU A 939 -11.80 -5.07 9.83
CA LEU A 939 -11.59 -6.51 9.94
C LEU A 939 -12.88 -7.29 9.60
N ASP A 940 -14.02 -6.93 10.17
CA ASP A 940 -15.33 -7.52 9.87
C ASP A 940 -15.71 -7.40 8.39
N SER A 941 -15.33 -6.30 7.73
CA SER A 941 -15.55 -6.10 6.29
C SER A 941 -14.72 -7.05 5.42
N VAL A 942 -13.44 -7.24 5.75
CA VAL A 942 -12.57 -8.18 5.04
C VAL A 942 -12.97 -9.64 5.33
N LEU A 943 -13.33 -9.98 6.57
CA LEU A 943 -13.85 -11.30 6.90
C LEU A 943 -15.20 -11.59 6.23
N LYS A 944 -16.07 -10.57 6.07
CA LYS A 944 -17.30 -10.68 5.26
C LYS A 944 -16.97 -11.03 3.80
N ARG A 945 -15.95 -10.38 3.22
CA ARG A 945 -15.47 -10.64 1.85
C ARG A 945 -14.95 -12.08 1.73
N ALA A 946 -14.11 -12.54 2.67
CA ALA A 946 -13.59 -13.91 2.69
C ALA A 946 -14.71 -14.97 2.74
N CYS A 947 -15.74 -14.75 3.56
CA CYS A 947 -16.93 -15.61 3.58
C CYS A 947 -17.67 -15.64 2.23
N SER A 948 -17.81 -14.50 1.55
CA SER A 948 -18.50 -14.43 0.25
C SER A 948 -17.69 -15.03 -0.91
N GLU A 949 -16.36 -15.01 -0.81
CA GLU A 949 -15.46 -15.65 -1.78
C GLU A 949 -15.25 -17.16 -1.51
N LYS A 950 -15.86 -17.71 -0.44
CA LYS A 950 -15.76 -19.11 0.00
C LYS A 950 -14.31 -19.58 0.22
N VAL A 951 -13.48 -18.73 0.83
CA VAL A 951 -12.10 -19.09 1.16
C VAL A 951 -12.08 -19.83 2.51
N LEU A 952 -11.35 -20.95 2.57
CA LEU A 952 -11.27 -21.80 3.76
C LEU A 952 -10.37 -21.16 4.82
N MET A 953 -10.96 -20.70 5.94
CA MET A 953 -10.24 -20.01 7.01
C MET A 953 -9.97 -20.92 8.21
N PHE A 954 -8.70 -21.14 8.50
CA PHE A 954 -8.21 -21.89 9.66
C PHE A 954 -7.67 -20.93 10.72
N CYS A 955 -8.02 -21.16 11.98
CA CYS A 955 -7.57 -20.35 13.12
C CYS A 955 -7.14 -21.23 14.29
N SER A 956 -6.12 -20.81 15.03
CA SER A 956 -5.76 -21.45 16.29
C SER A 956 -6.71 -21.07 17.42
N SER A 957 -7.01 -22.02 18.29
CA SER A 957 -7.55 -21.71 19.60
C SER A 957 -6.54 -20.93 20.44
N SER A 958 -7.06 -20.10 21.35
CA SER A 958 -6.24 -19.37 22.30
C SER A 958 -5.76 -20.32 23.39
N ASP A 959 -4.44 -20.47 23.53
CA ASP A 959 -3.82 -21.23 24.61
C ASP A 959 -3.96 -20.54 26.00
N GLN A 960 -4.77 -19.46 26.11
CA GLN A 960 -5.11 -18.77 27.36
C GLN A 960 -6.49 -19.21 27.88
N ILE A 961 -6.49 -19.91 29.03
CA ILE A 961 -7.66 -20.56 29.65
C ILE A 961 -8.85 -19.60 29.94
N SER A 962 -8.61 -18.29 30.02
CA SER A 962 -9.57 -17.30 30.56
C SER A 962 -10.55 -16.69 29.56
N THR A 963 -10.40 -16.87 28.25
CA THR A 963 -11.15 -16.11 27.24
C THR A 963 -11.68 -17.00 26.11
N THR A 964 -13.00 -17.07 25.99
CA THR A 964 -13.72 -17.97 25.06
C THR A 964 -14.02 -17.38 23.69
N GLN A 965 -13.76 -16.09 23.47
CA GLN A 965 -13.95 -15.41 22.18
C GLN A 965 -12.71 -14.61 21.82
N HIS A 966 -12.18 -14.88 20.63
CA HIS A 966 -11.01 -14.24 20.04
C HIS A 966 -11.26 -14.04 18.55
N TYR A 967 -10.67 -13.01 17.96
CA TYR A 967 -10.62 -12.91 16.49
C TYR A 967 -9.43 -13.73 15.96
N PRO A 968 -9.56 -14.36 14.78
CA PRO A 968 -10.66 -14.21 13.81
C PRO A 968 -11.96 -14.97 14.14
N SER A 969 -11.89 -16.10 14.86
CA SER A 969 -12.99 -17.08 14.95
C SER A 969 -14.28 -16.61 15.65
N ALA A 970 -14.25 -15.53 16.44
CA ALA A 970 -15.44 -14.91 16.99
C ALA A 970 -16.36 -14.27 15.92
N TYR A 971 -15.81 -13.86 14.78
CA TYR A 971 -16.62 -13.39 13.64
C TYR A 971 -17.33 -14.59 12.99
N LYS A 972 -18.65 -14.71 13.14
CA LYS A 972 -19.46 -15.77 12.49
C LYS A 972 -18.87 -17.19 12.61
N ARG A 973 -18.47 -17.59 13.82
CA ARG A 973 -17.88 -18.89 14.24
C ARG A 973 -17.95 -20.07 13.26
N ASN A 974 -19.13 -20.41 12.73
CA ASN A 974 -19.34 -21.53 11.80
C ASN A 974 -18.57 -21.41 10.47
N GLN A 975 -18.16 -20.21 10.05
CA GLN A 975 -17.40 -19.95 8.81
C GLN A 975 -15.91 -20.29 8.92
N PHE A 976 -15.43 -20.67 10.10
CA PHE A 976 -14.03 -20.97 10.39
C PHE A 976 -13.86 -22.42 10.81
N LEU A 977 -12.67 -22.97 10.60
CA LEU A 977 -12.20 -24.17 11.28
C LEU A 977 -11.28 -23.72 12.43
N LEU A 978 -11.78 -23.79 13.66
CA LEU A 978 -11.05 -23.47 14.89
C LEU A 978 -10.37 -24.74 15.40
N ILE A 979 -9.04 -24.71 15.47
CA ILE A 979 -8.21 -25.90 15.72
C ILE A 979 -7.49 -25.78 17.06
N GLY A 980 -7.58 -26.83 17.87
CA GLY A 980 -6.86 -26.98 19.13
C GLY A 980 -5.70 -27.99 19.05
N ALA A 981 -4.72 -27.84 19.93
CA ALA A 981 -3.65 -28.82 20.10
C ALA A 981 -4.11 -30.15 20.75
N ALA A 982 -3.56 -31.26 20.27
CA ALA A 982 -3.65 -32.59 20.84
C ALA A 982 -2.26 -33.17 21.18
N HIS A 983 -2.25 -34.12 22.12
CA HIS A 983 -1.14 -35.03 22.40
C HIS A 983 -1.01 -36.12 21.32
N ASP A 984 0.05 -36.93 21.40
CA ASP A 984 0.33 -38.06 20.52
C ASP A 984 -0.71 -39.18 20.62
N ASP A 985 -1.38 -39.32 21.77
CA ASP A 985 -2.49 -40.26 22.02
C ASP A 985 -3.87 -39.74 21.56
N GLY A 986 -3.93 -38.55 20.95
CA GLY A 986 -5.18 -37.92 20.51
C GLY A 986 -5.99 -37.25 21.62
N SER A 987 -5.47 -37.17 22.86
CA SER A 987 -6.10 -36.39 23.93
C SER A 987 -5.90 -34.88 23.73
N ALA A 988 -6.93 -34.09 24.06
CA ALA A 988 -6.88 -32.63 23.95
C ALA A 988 -5.86 -32.03 24.92
N TYR A 989 -5.01 -31.11 24.44
CA TYR A 989 -4.10 -30.36 25.29
C TYR A 989 -4.89 -29.44 26.23
N GLY A 990 -4.51 -29.40 27.52
CA GLY A 990 -5.29 -28.71 28.57
C GLY A 990 -5.49 -27.21 28.38
N HIS A 991 -4.76 -26.57 27.45
CA HIS A 991 -4.90 -25.15 27.10
C HIS A 991 -5.65 -24.90 25.79
N ALA A 992 -5.94 -25.91 24.99
CA ALA A 992 -6.41 -25.78 23.60
C ALA A 992 -7.85 -25.26 23.40
N GLY A 993 -8.46 -24.62 24.41
CA GLY A 993 -9.87 -24.28 24.43
C GLY A 993 -10.81 -25.48 24.55
N ARG A 994 -12.13 -25.23 24.53
CA ARG A 994 -13.19 -26.25 24.58
C ARG A 994 -14.21 -26.15 23.44
N ASP A 995 -14.04 -25.18 22.55
CA ASP A 995 -14.96 -24.87 21.44
C ASP A 995 -14.32 -25.17 20.07
N ASN A 996 -13.38 -26.12 20.00
CA ASN A 996 -12.71 -26.47 18.75
C ASN A 996 -13.68 -27.18 17.80
N ASP A 997 -13.50 -27.00 16.48
CA ASP A 997 -14.10 -27.91 15.50
C ASP A 997 -13.35 -29.25 15.48
N PHE A 998 -12.01 -29.20 15.56
CA PHE A 998 -11.14 -30.37 15.60
C PHE A 998 -9.89 -30.12 16.45
N ILE A 999 -9.25 -31.20 16.88
CA ILE A 999 -7.91 -31.16 17.47
C ILE A 999 -6.92 -31.98 16.62
N PHE A 1000 -5.73 -31.43 16.43
CA PHE A 1000 -4.64 -32.02 15.64
C PHE A 1000 -3.36 -32.07 16.49
N PRO A 1001 -2.35 -32.90 16.14
CA PRO A 1001 -1.09 -32.98 16.89
C PRO A 1001 -0.48 -31.58 17.10
N GLY A 1002 -0.29 -31.20 18.37
CA GLY A 1002 0.14 -29.84 18.72
C GLY A 1002 0.90 -29.76 20.04
N VAL A 1003 1.26 -30.89 20.64
CA VAL A 1003 2.10 -30.99 21.84
C VAL A 1003 3.35 -31.80 21.52
N ASN A 1004 4.51 -31.27 21.87
CA ASN A 1004 5.83 -31.86 21.63
C ASN A 1004 6.01 -32.35 20.17
N VAL A 1005 5.65 -31.50 19.21
CA VAL A 1005 5.72 -31.84 17.78
C VAL A 1005 7.10 -31.50 17.23
N ARG A 1006 7.74 -32.46 16.54
CA ARG A 1006 9.06 -32.26 15.91
C ARG A 1006 8.97 -31.28 14.75
N THR A 1007 9.50 -30.08 14.96
CA THR A 1007 9.55 -29.00 13.97
C THR A 1007 10.83 -29.01 13.13
N ASN A 1008 11.76 -29.94 13.37
CA ASN A 1008 12.91 -30.13 12.49
C ASN A 1008 13.36 -31.60 12.42
N ASP A 1009 13.87 -31.99 11.26
CA ASP A 1009 14.36 -33.33 10.96
C ASP A 1009 15.90 -33.31 11.01
N GLY A 1010 16.51 -34.15 11.85
CA GLY A 1010 17.95 -34.11 12.18
C GLY A 1010 18.93 -34.42 11.04
N SER A 1011 18.47 -34.50 9.80
CA SER A 1011 19.26 -34.68 8.57
C SER A 1011 19.72 -33.37 7.94
N GLY A 1012 19.12 -32.23 8.33
CA GLY A 1012 19.53 -30.90 7.88
C GLY A 1012 20.60 -30.28 8.78
N LEU A 1013 21.79 -29.99 8.24
CA LEU A 1013 22.75 -29.06 8.86
C LEU A 1013 22.14 -27.66 8.86
N LEU A 1014 21.50 -27.28 9.98
CA LEU A 1014 20.94 -25.94 10.15
C LEU A 1014 22.06 -24.89 10.03
N PRO A 1015 21.96 -23.92 9.11
CA PRO A 1015 22.95 -22.85 9.01
C PRO A 1015 23.04 -22.04 10.31
N SER A 1016 24.25 -21.62 10.67
CA SER A 1016 24.55 -21.04 11.98
C SER A 1016 23.74 -19.77 12.32
N TYR A 1017 23.21 -19.06 11.31
CA TYR A 1017 22.38 -17.86 11.51
C TYR A 1017 20.93 -18.15 11.91
N LEU A 1018 20.43 -19.39 11.74
CA LEU A 1018 19.13 -19.81 12.27
C LEU A 1018 19.26 -20.33 13.71
N ALA A 1019 20.36 -21.00 14.03
CA ALA A 1019 20.62 -21.61 15.34
C ALA A 1019 20.66 -20.61 16.52
N THR A 1020 20.75 -19.31 16.26
CA THR A 1020 20.70 -18.23 17.27
C THR A 1020 19.34 -17.54 17.36
N LYS A 1021 18.45 -17.68 16.37
CA LYS A 1021 17.05 -17.22 16.43
C LYS A 1021 16.14 -18.27 17.06
N THR A 1022 16.32 -19.54 16.69
CA THR A 1022 15.54 -20.66 17.23
C THR A 1022 16.03 -21.01 18.64
N PHE A 1023 15.40 -20.41 19.66
CA PHE A 1023 15.71 -20.72 21.06
C PHE A 1023 15.43 -22.20 21.36
N MET A 1024 16.42 -22.87 21.96
CA MET A 1024 16.55 -24.31 22.15
C MET A 1024 15.26 -25.09 22.47
N THR A 1025 14.61 -25.66 21.45
CA THR A 1025 13.81 -26.90 21.54
C THR A 1025 13.84 -27.62 20.18
N THR A 1026 13.73 -28.95 20.19
CA THR A 1026 13.50 -29.78 18.99
C THR A 1026 12.01 -30.13 18.81
N GLU A 1027 11.17 -29.61 19.70
CA GLU A 1027 9.78 -29.98 19.91
C GLU A 1027 8.99 -28.72 20.29
N SER A 1028 8.08 -28.28 19.41
CA SER A 1028 7.22 -27.12 19.65
C SER A 1028 5.86 -27.57 20.21
N THR A 1029 5.19 -26.70 20.96
CA THR A 1029 3.83 -26.93 21.51
C THR A 1029 2.96 -25.69 21.36
N GLY A 1030 1.71 -25.85 20.93
CA GLY A 1030 0.70 -24.79 20.84
C GLY A 1030 -0.36 -25.07 19.76
N SER A 1031 -1.53 -24.47 19.91
CA SER A 1031 -2.65 -24.65 18.97
C SER A 1031 -2.34 -24.14 17.55
N SER A 1032 -1.33 -23.28 17.39
CA SER A 1032 -0.73 -22.85 16.12
C SER A 1032 -0.26 -24.02 15.23
N ILE A 1033 0.46 -25.00 15.80
CA ILE A 1033 1.03 -26.14 15.08
C ILE A 1033 -0.09 -27.02 14.53
N ALA A 1034 -1.08 -27.31 15.38
CA ALA A 1034 -2.27 -28.07 15.04
C ALA A 1034 -3.05 -27.40 13.90
N THR A 1035 -3.17 -26.06 13.92
CA THR A 1035 -3.79 -25.26 12.86
C THR A 1035 -3.06 -25.40 11.52
N ALA A 1036 -1.73 -25.34 11.54
CA ALA A 1036 -0.90 -25.49 10.35
C ALA A 1036 -0.96 -26.91 9.76
N LEU A 1037 -0.97 -27.96 10.60
CA LEU A 1037 -1.22 -29.34 10.16
C LEU A 1037 -2.63 -29.50 9.56
N ALA A 1038 -3.65 -28.90 10.17
CA ALA A 1038 -5.03 -28.96 9.67
C ALA A 1038 -5.21 -28.25 8.32
N ALA A 1039 -4.54 -27.10 8.12
CA ALA A 1039 -4.51 -26.40 6.84
C ALA A 1039 -3.82 -27.24 5.74
N GLY A 1040 -2.71 -27.91 6.05
CA GLY A 1040 -2.07 -28.86 5.14
C GLY A 1040 -2.94 -30.11 4.87
N PHE A 1041 -3.64 -30.62 5.88
CA PHE A 1041 -4.58 -31.74 5.75
C PHE A 1041 -5.76 -31.41 4.82
N ALA A 1042 -6.30 -30.20 4.90
CA ALA A 1042 -7.27 -29.70 3.92
C ALA A 1042 -6.69 -29.61 2.51
N ALA A 1043 -5.47 -29.09 2.36
CA ALA A 1043 -4.81 -28.98 1.06
C ALA A 1043 -4.62 -30.34 0.38
N ILE A 1044 -4.19 -31.39 1.10
CA ILE A 1044 -4.03 -32.73 0.50
C ILE A 1044 -5.37 -33.39 0.14
N ILE A 1045 -6.44 -33.18 0.92
CA ILE A 1045 -7.79 -33.64 0.53
C ILE A 1045 -8.23 -32.98 -0.79
N ILE A 1046 -7.97 -31.69 -0.95
CA ILE A 1046 -8.21 -30.96 -2.21
C ILE A 1046 -7.39 -31.56 -3.36
N TYR A 1047 -6.11 -31.93 -3.14
CA TYR A 1047 -5.32 -32.65 -4.15
C TYR A 1047 -5.86 -34.05 -4.48
N CYS A 1048 -6.40 -34.80 -3.50
CA CYS A 1048 -7.05 -36.09 -3.76
C CYS A 1048 -8.21 -35.92 -4.74
N PHE A 1049 -9.10 -34.95 -4.52
CA PHE A 1049 -10.22 -34.66 -5.43
C PHE A 1049 -9.74 -34.18 -6.81
N LYS A 1050 -8.73 -33.30 -6.87
CA LYS A 1050 -8.15 -32.84 -8.15
C LYS A 1050 -7.54 -34.01 -8.94
N ALA A 1051 -6.84 -34.93 -8.26
CA ALA A 1051 -6.32 -36.16 -8.87
C ALA A 1051 -7.43 -37.10 -9.37
N SER A 1052 -8.54 -37.26 -8.62
CA SER A 1052 -9.71 -38.01 -9.07
C SER A 1052 -10.29 -37.41 -10.36
N VAL A 1053 -10.62 -36.11 -10.36
CA VAL A 1053 -11.26 -35.44 -11.50
C VAL A 1053 -10.37 -35.46 -12.75
N LEU A 1054 -9.07 -35.22 -12.62
CA LEU A 1054 -8.13 -35.33 -13.75
C LEU A 1054 -7.96 -36.79 -14.21
N GLY A 1055 -7.92 -37.76 -13.30
CA GLY A 1055 -7.90 -39.18 -13.64
C GLY A 1055 -9.11 -39.63 -14.47
N ILE A 1056 -10.31 -39.17 -14.08
CA ILE A 1056 -11.57 -39.41 -14.81
C ILE A 1056 -11.55 -38.72 -16.19
N ALA A 1057 -10.96 -37.53 -16.30
CA ALA A 1057 -10.79 -36.87 -17.60
C ALA A 1057 -9.83 -37.66 -18.52
N ILE A 1058 -8.70 -38.15 -17.98
CA ILE A 1058 -7.74 -38.97 -18.73
C ILE A 1058 -8.39 -40.26 -19.25
N THR A 1059 -9.19 -40.96 -18.44
CA THR A 1059 -9.86 -42.20 -18.91
C THR A 1059 -10.90 -41.92 -19.99
N ARG A 1060 -11.69 -40.84 -19.87
CA ARG A 1060 -12.65 -40.42 -20.90
C ARG A 1060 -11.98 -40.03 -22.22
N ILE A 1061 -10.82 -39.37 -22.19
CA ILE A 1061 -10.04 -39.04 -23.40
C ILE A 1061 -9.41 -40.29 -24.02
N ARG A 1062 -8.94 -41.25 -23.20
CA ARG A 1062 -8.23 -42.45 -23.68
C ARG A 1062 -9.15 -43.63 -24.05
N SER A 1063 -10.44 -43.61 -23.71
CA SER A 1063 -11.36 -44.73 -23.96
C SER A 1063 -12.82 -44.29 -24.04
N SER A 1064 -13.49 -44.61 -25.15
CA SER A 1064 -14.93 -44.38 -25.39
C SER A 1064 -15.85 -45.37 -24.65
N SER A 1065 -15.35 -46.00 -23.58
CA SER A 1065 -16.11 -46.93 -22.73
C SER A 1065 -16.93 -46.17 -21.69
N PHE A 1066 -18.20 -46.53 -21.53
CA PHE A 1066 -19.00 -46.08 -20.39
C PHE A 1066 -18.31 -46.44 -19.07
N ILE A 1067 -18.24 -45.46 -18.17
CA ILE A 1067 -17.91 -45.64 -16.76
C ILE A 1067 -19.22 -45.43 -16.02
N ASP A 1068 -19.53 -46.28 -15.04
CA ASP A 1068 -20.79 -46.23 -14.30
C ASP A 1068 -20.93 -44.89 -13.56
N GLU A 1069 -22.02 -44.15 -13.80
CA GLU A 1069 -22.11 -42.74 -13.40
C GLU A 1069 -22.26 -42.54 -11.89
N ALA A 1070 -22.71 -43.58 -11.17
CA ALA A 1070 -22.99 -43.52 -9.74
C ALA A 1070 -21.77 -43.19 -8.88
N ASP A 1071 -20.58 -43.66 -9.26
CA ASP A 1071 -19.37 -43.61 -8.43
C ASP A 1071 -18.33 -42.54 -8.83
N ILE A 1072 -18.65 -41.70 -9.80
CA ILE A 1072 -17.74 -40.68 -10.33
C ILE A 1072 -17.64 -39.46 -9.38
N VAL A 1073 -16.42 -38.92 -9.19
CA VAL A 1073 -16.18 -37.62 -8.55
C VAL A 1073 -16.26 -36.53 -9.63
N ARG A 1074 -17.16 -35.55 -9.48
CA ARG A 1074 -17.39 -34.50 -10.50
C ARG A 1074 -16.58 -33.23 -10.16
N PRO A 1075 -16.26 -32.36 -11.13
CA PRO A 1075 -15.67 -31.04 -10.85
C PRO A 1075 -16.49 -30.23 -9.82
N MET A 1076 -17.82 -30.30 -9.89
CA MET A 1076 -18.73 -29.64 -8.94
C MET A 1076 -18.58 -30.15 -7.49
N ASP A 1077 -18.11 -31.38 -7.27
CA ASP A 1077 -17.87 -31.89 -5.92
C ASP A 1077 -16.55 -31.34 -5.33
N LEU A 1078 -15.65 -30.79 -6.15
CA LEU A 1078 -14.52 -29.96 -5.69
C LEU A 1078 -15.03 -28.56 -5.26
N ASP A 1079 -15.94 -27.96 -6.01
CA ASP A 1079 -16.56 -26.66 -5.65
C ASP A 1079 -17.34 -26.72 -4.33
N LYS A 1080 -17.86 -27.91 -3.96
CA LYS A 1080 -18.49 -28.18 -2.65
C LYS A 1080 -17.48 -28.07 -1.50
N LEU A 1081 -16.21 -28.46 -1.67
CA LEU A 1081 -15.19 -28.46 -0.60
C LEU A 1081 -14.76 -27.06 -0.17
N SER A 1082 -15.05 -26.03 -0.95
CA SER A 1082 -14.87 -24.62 -0.54
C SER A 1082 -15.88 -24.17 0.52
N ASP A 1083 -16.92 -24.96 0.83
CA ASP A 1083 -17.78 -24.72 1.99
C ASP A 1083 -17.16 -25.33 3.27
N PRO A 1084 -16.88 -24.53 4.32
CA PRO A 1084 -16.29 -25.02 5.56
C PRO A 1084 -17.09 -26.17 6.22
N ASN A 1085 -18.40 -26.23 6.04
CA ASN A 1085 -19.24 -27.29 6.63
C ASN A 1085 -19.09 -28.61 5.88
N VAL A 1086 -18.92 -28.57 4.56
CA VAL A 1086 -18.63 -29.77 3.74
C VAL A 1086 -17.22 -30.28 4.04
N LEU A 1087 -16.25 -29.39 4.25
CA LEU A 1087 -14.90 -29.79 4.67
C LEU A 1087 -14.88 -30.42 6.07
N LYS A 1088 -15.62 -29.85 7.04
CA LYS A 1088 -15.80 -30.44 8.38
C LYS A 1088 -16.43 -31.84 8.30
N MET A 1089 -17.47 -32.00 7.49
CA MET A 1089 -18.09 -33.31 7.22
C MET A 1089 -17.08 -34.31 6.61
N ALA A 1090 -16.27 -33.88 5.65
CA ALA A 1090 -15.22 -34.71 5.05
C ALA A 1090 -14.15 -35.13 6.07
N PHE A 1091 -13.81 -34.27 7.03
CA PHE A 1091 -12.88 -34.58 8.12
C PHE A 1091 -13.44 -35.69 9.03
N SER A 1092 -14.66 -35.55 9.58
CA SER A 1092 -15.29 -36.60 10.42
C SER A 1092 -15.49 -37.93 9.66
N ARG A 1093 -15.70 -37.89 8.34
CA ARG A 1093 -15.81 -39.10 7.48
C ARG A 1093 -14.48 -39.85 7.30
N ILE A 1094 -13.33 -39.20 7.52
CA ILE A 1094 -12.04 -39.89 7.57
C ILE A 1094 -11.92 -40.66 8.89
N GLY A 1095 -12.31 -40.05 10.01
CA GLY A 1095 -12.49 -40.71 11.29
C GLY A 1095 -12.68 -39.72 12.44
N GLU A 1096 -13.18 -40.23 13.57
CA GLU A 1096 -13.40 -39.47 14.79
C GLU A 1096 -13.16 -40.39 16.00
N MET A 1097 -12.40 -39.95 17.01
CA MET A 1097 -12.17 -40.74 18.23
C MET A 1097 -13.36 -40.65 19.20
N GLU A 1098 -13.42 -41.52 20.22
CA GLU A 1098 -14.46 -41.50 21.27
C GLU A 1098 -14.59 -40.18 22.05
N ASN A 1099 -13.60 -39.28 21.92
CA ASN A 1099 -13.61 -37.92 22.48
C ASN A 1099 -14.17 -36.83 21.53
N GLY A 1100 -14.57 -37.19 20.30
CA GLY A 1100 -15.38 -36.34 19.40
C GLY A 1100 -14.65 -35.19 18.70
N SER A 1101 -13.31 -35.18 18.62
CA SER A 1101 -12.59 -34.07 17.95
C SER A 1101 -11.24 -34.41 17.31
N PHE A 1102 -10.58 -35.52 17.65
CA PHE A 1102 -9.34 -35.94 17.00
C PHE A 1102 -9.62 -36.85 15.79
N ILE A 1103 -8.82 -36.71 14.72
CA ILE A 1103 -8.98 -37.46 13.46
C ILE A 1103 -7.92 -38.60 13.39
N PRO A 1104 -8.31 -39.87 13.65
CA PRO A 1104 -7.42 -41.04 13.61
C PRO A 1104 -7.13 -41.50 12.17
N ILE A 1105 -6.27 -40.76 11.45
CA ILE A 1105 -6.02 -41.00 10.02
C ILE A 1105 -5.44 -42.38 9.70
N TRP A 1106 -4.79 -43.05 10.67
CA TRP A 1106 -4.07 -44.30 10.49
C TRP A 1106 -4.94 -45.45 9.97
N GLU A 1107 -6.24 -45.47 10.24
CA GLU A 1107 -7.12 -46.52 9.72
C GLU A 1107 -7.32 -46.40 8.20
N LYS A 1108 -7.74 -45.23 7.72
CA LYS A 1108 -7.96 -44.98 6.28
C LYS A 1108 -6.65 -44.89 5.50
N PHE A 1109 -5.64 -44.22 6.05
CA PHE A 1109 -4.43 -43.89 5.30
C PHE A 1109 -3.46 -45.06 5.19
N LYS A 1110 -3.49 -46.03 6.12
CA LYS A 1110 -2.69 -47.27 6.02
C LYS A 1110 -3.04 -48.07 4.77
N ASP A 1111 -4.34 -48.26 4.53
CA ASP A 1111 -4.83 -48.96 3.33
C ASP A 1111 -4.54 -48.14 2.06
N ALA A 1112 -4.75 -46.82 2.12
CA ALA A 1112 -4.44 -45.93 1.01
C ALA A 1112 -2.94 -45.91 0.65
N ILE A 1113 -2.04 -45.93 1.64
CA ILE A 1113 -0.59 -46.05 1.42
C ILE A 1113 -0.26 -47.37 0.70
N GLY A 1114 -0.88 -48.49 1.09
CA GLY A 1114 -0.70 -49.78 0.42
C GLY A 1114 -1.17 -49.78 -1.03
N GLU A 1115 -2.31 -49.15 -1.31
CA GLU A 1115 -2.87 -49.06 -2.66
C GLU A 1115 -2.16 -48.02 -3.56
N LEU A 1116 -1.56 -46.98 -2.98
CA LEU A 1116 -0.81 -45.94 -3.70
C LEU A 1116 0.68 -46.24 -3.93
N GLN A 1117 1.19 -47.43 -3.58
CA GLN A 1117 2.60 -47.78 -3.81
C GLN A 1117 3.01 -47.61 -5.29
N PRO A 1118 4.26 -47.19 -5.59
CA PRO A 1118 4.71 -46.91 -6.95
C PRO A 1118 4.50 -48.04 -7.95
N GLU A 1119 4.62 -49.28 -7.49
CA GLU A 1119 4.49 -50.53 -8.26
C GLU A 1119 3.04 -50.80 -8.72
N ASN A 1120 2.03 -50.20 -8.08
CA ASN A 1120 0.63 -50.34 -8.49
C ASN A 1120 0.36 -49.54 -9.77
N GLU A 1121 -0.41 -50.12 -10.69
CA GLU A 1121 -0.84 -49.44 -11.92
C GLU A 1121 -1.58 -48.13 -11.65
N TYR A 1122 -1.34 -47.12 -12.48
CA TYR A 1122 -2.03 -45.83 -12.42
C TYR A 1122 -3.56 -45.96 -12.33
N LYS A 1123 -4.16 -46.88 -13.11
CA LYS A 1123 -5.61 -47.09 -13.13
C LYS A 1123 -6.13 -47.57 -11.76
N LYS A 1124 -5.38 -48.43 -11.06
CA LYS A 1124 -5.70 -48.90 -9.70
C LYS A 1124 -5.60 -47.74 -8.70
N LYS A 1125 -4.48 -47.01 -8.71
CA LYS A 1125 -4.21 -45.85 -7.83
C LYS A 1125 -5.27 -44.75 -7.99
N SER A 1126 -5.59 -44.37 -9.22
CA SER A 1126 -6.60 -43.35 -9.55
C SER A 1126 -8.02 -43.79 -9.19
N SER A 1127 -8.38 -45.06 -9.45
CA SER A 1127 -9.69 -45.60 -9.07
C SER A 1127 -9.87 -45.69 -7.55
N TYR A 1128 -8.82 -46.05 -6.80
CA TYR A 1128 -8.85 -46.08 -5.34
C TYR A 1128 -9.11 -44.67 -4.78
N ILE A 1129 -8.38 -43.65 -5.25
CA ILE A 1129 -8.55 -42.27 -4.77
C ILE A 1129 -9.89 -41.66 -5.21
N SER A 1130 -10.42 -42.02 -6.39
CA SER A 1130 -11.81 -41.65 -6.75
C SER A 1130 -12.83 -42.22 -5.76
N ASN A 1131 -12.71 -43.49 -5.38
CA ASN A 1131 -13.60 -44.12 -4.40
C ASN A 1131 -13.41 -43.51 -2.99
N PHE A 1132 -12.17 -43.30 -2.54
CA PHE A 1132 -11.88 -42.62 -1.29
C PHE A 1132 -12.58 -41.24 -1.23
N CYS A 1133 -12.39 -40.41 -2.26
CA CYS A 1133 -13.01 -39.09 -2.35
C CYS A 1133 -14.56 -39.16 -2.39
N SER A 1134 -15.16 -40.11 -3.12
CA SER A 1134 -16.63 -40.21 -3.19
C SER A 1134 -17.29 -40.56 -1.86
N ASN A 1135 -16.58 -41.17 -0.92
CA ASN A 1135 -17.09 -41.44 0.43
C ASN A 1135 -17.05 -40.21 1.35
N LEU A 1136 -16.30 -39.14 1.01
CA LEU A 1136 -16.10 -37.97 1.88
C LEU A 1136 -17.17 -36.88 1.77
N ILE A 1137 -18.10 -36.95 0.80
CA ILE A 1137 -19.08 -35.90 0.53
C ILE A 1137 -20.49 -36.51 0.34
N ASP A 1138 -21.54 -35.80 0.79
CA ASP A 1138 -22.93 -36.12 0.41
C ASP A 1138 -23.23 -35.71 -1.04
N ARG A 1139 -23.76 -36.66 -1.83
CA ARG A 1139 -23.80 -36.60 -3.30
C ARG A 1139 -24.91 -35.72 -3.87
#